data_AF-A0A9P3UR74-F1
#
_entry.id   AF-A0A9P3UR74-F1
#
_cell.length_a   1.000
_cell.length_b   1.000
_cell.length_c   1.000
_cell.angle_alpha   90.00
_cell.angle_beta   90.00
_cell.angle_gamma   90.00
#
_symmetry.space_group_name_H-M   'P 1'
#
loop_
_entity.id
_entity.type
_entity.pdbx_description
1 polymer ?
#
loop_
_entity_poly.entity_id
_entity_poly.type
_entity_poly.pdbx_seq_one_letter_code
_entity_poly.pdbx_strand_id
1 'polypeptide(L)'
;MRTHLALIPAGLLVGACQAHVSATNLTSLVNLFIGTASGANGGSGGNAFPGAAVPHAMVKVGIDVSTAPRQAGYISDNSSITGISLMHDEGTGGNTNGGYGIFPLFPLRNCSFTACPVGLAARQALRAAGADAARPGYFTTRFINDIKTETTSTRRAGLIKFTYPAADISATNHVVVDLTNDLQRSFEGGDIDVSPSGRVKLGGTFLQSYGTDNYTVYACYDFTAPNSNVPLTAFGTYSSVSASTPTNITITPNNTSLSYPFQPSVSKIQAGALLSFNSSVVTARFGVSFKSADQACANAEEEIPEWDWDAVKSASRNAWEDVLSRVAADPDKEDPNVITLLYSSLYRASLVPANLTNENPYWTSDYPFYDALFCSWDTFRTVHPLLSITSPREWAEIVNAYIDGWRNTGFIPECRANTKAGYVQGGSDGMPILGDFAVKYGSLAKELGVPADDLYQALVDTAENTPPDWYRVGRQNTAWKTFGYIPTAWVDPSGSTGLPTREASRALEYALGDFAVRQAGIALHKSSADIAKYTNRSMNFVNHWDPSVTSDGFSGFMQRRYANGTFAFSPPDACSPIDPVGHSCARGSDNNVGFYESSSWEMSFFAPHSMSTIVKLMGGAETFISRVDHYFAKGYFQAGNEPSFELPWVYHYANRPDLSALRVREIVYKNFNTGIGGIPGNDDSGAMASLLVFHLMGLYPVPSSTQFLIGSPFLSSYTISNNALGTRTTFTVRGFDATTLVSAPPKGSRLFVKRVIVNGEAKGSVCWIDFGDVVGGGEVVIEVDGDAEAAKARGCGEGQGALPDSLETGGTHHTLSEPRTLPLTSSRPAMADQLSEEQISEFKEAFSLFDKDGDGTITTKELGTVMRSLGQNPTEAELQDMINEVDADGNGTIDFPEFLTMMARKMRDTDSEEEIKEAFKVFDKDGNGYISAAELRHVMTNLGEKLSDTEVDEMIREADVDGDGQINYDEFVKMMLSK
;
A
#
# COMPACT_ATOMS: atom_id res chain seq x y z
N MET A 1 -25.62 64.74 20.39
CA MET A 1 -26.92 64.09 20.69
C MET A 1 -26.87 62.68 20.12
N ARG A 2 -27.27 61.65 20.89
CA ARG A 2 -27.61 60.24 20.51
C ARG A 2 -26.53 59.46 19.71
N THR A 3 -25.97 58.30 20.11
CA THR A 3 -26.51 57.00 20.65
C THR A 3 -27.28 56.21 19.57
N HIS A 4 -27.17 54.88 19.37
CA HIS A 4 -26.56 53.73 20.09
C HIS A 4 -25.74 52.85 19.09
N LEU A 5 -24.79 51.93 19.38
CA LEU A 5 -24.31 51.16 20.57
C LEU A 5 -24.84 49.70 20.68
N ALA A 6 -24.03 48.73 20.22
CA ALA A 6 -24.10 47.25 20.42
C ALA A 6 -22.71 46.66 20.07
N LEU A 7 -21.93 46.04 20.97
CA LEU A 7 -21.98 44.68 21.58
C LEU A 7 -20.97 43.69 20.93
N ILE A 8 -19.88 43.41 21.65
CA ILE A 8 -18.93 42.31 21.38
C ILE A 8 -19.06 41.30 22.54
N PRO A 9 -19.27 40.01 22.29
CA PRO A 9 -19.23 38.99 23.33
C PRO A 9 -17.77 38.58 23.62
N ALA A 10 -17.37 38.61 24.90
CA ALA A 10 -16.16 37.93 25.36
C ALA A 10 -16.56 36.54 25.87
N GLY A 11 -15.93 35.48 25.33
CA GLY A 11 -16.19 34.08 25.68
C GLY A 11 -14.88 33.36 26.06
N LEU A 12 -14.91 32.64 27.18
CA LEU A 12 -13.76 32.12 27.93
C LEU A 12 -12.68 31.42 27.08
N LEU A 13 -11.43 31.89 27.23
CA LEU A 13 -10.24 31.05 27.07
C LEU A 13 -10.17 30.04 28.22
N VAL A 14 -10.67 28.82 28.01
CA VAL A 14 -10.34 27.68 28.89
C VAL A 14 -8.96 27.17 28.49
N GLY A 15 -7.93 27.63 29.21
CA GLY A 15 -6.55 27.22 28.99
C GLY A 15 -6.30 25.77 29.40
N ALA A 16 -6.56 24.83 28.49
CA ALA A 16 -6.10 23.46 28.64
C ALA A 16 -4.56 23.46 28.66
N CYS A 17 -3.96 23.16 29.82
CA CYS A 17 -2.53 22.89 29.92
C CYS A 17 -2.24 21.54 29.27
N GLN A 18 -2.09 21.53 27.95
CA GLN A 18 -1.35 20.48 27.27
C GLN A 18 0.06 20.48 27.85
N ALA A 19 0.42 19.40 28.54
CA ALA A 19 1.82 19.16 28.85
C ALA A 19 2.57 19.02 27.52
N HIS A 20 3.55 19.88 27.28
CA HIS A 20 4.49 19.69 26.17
C HIS A 20 5.33 18.43 26.46
N VAL A 21 4.80 17.28 26.03
CA VAL A 21 5.65 16.17 25.59
C VAL A 21 6.57 16.78 24.54
N SER A 22 7.88 16.71 24.78
CA SER A 22 8.86 17.16 23.79
C SER A 22 8.71 16.26 22.57
N ALA A 23 8.15 16.80 21.48
CA ALA A 23 7.95 16.03 20.26
C ALA A 23 9.31 15.48 19.79
N THR A 24 9.43 14.16 19.77
CA THR A 24 10.63 13.48 19.31
C THR A 24 10.89 13.90 17.86
N ASN A 25 12.08 14.40 17.57
CA ASN A 25 12.48 14.83 16.23
C ASN A 25 12.87 13.59 15.41
N LEU A 26 11.87 12.80 14.99
CA LEU A 26 12.05 11.49 14.34
C LEU A 26 12.85 11.62 13.05
N THR A 27 12.79 12.77 12.36
CA THR A 27 13.63 13.07 11.19
C THR A 27 15.14 13.10 11.48
N SER A 28 15.58 13.11 12.75
CA SER A 28 16.99 12.92 13.13
C SER A 28 17.40 11.47 13.42
N LEU A 29 16.45 10.53 13.40
CA LEU A 29 16.70 9.08 13.52
C LEU A 29 16.87 8.40 12.14
N VAL A 30 16.63 9.14 11.05
CA VAL A 30 16.68 8.64 9.67
C VAL A 30 18.08 8.80 9.09
N ASN A 31 18.73 7.70 8.72
CA ASN A 31 19.97 7.68 7.96
C ASN A 31 19.70 7.47 6.46
N LEU A 32 19.66 8.56 5.71
CA LEU A 32 19.41 8.57 4.26
C LEU A 32 20.51 7.88 3.43
N PHE A 33 21.66 7.52 4.02
CA PHE A 33 22.75 6.87 3.29
C PHE A 33 22.68 5.34 3.26
N ILE A 34 21.71 4.72 3.94
CA ILE A 34 21.47 3.26 3.90
C ILE A 34 21.00 2.84 2.50
N GLY A 35 21.79 2.00 1.83
CA GLY A 35 21.54 1.57 0.44
C GLY A 35 22.22 2.44 -0.62
N THR A 36 23.19 3.27 -0.24
CA THR A 36 23.95 4.14 -1.17
C THR A 36 25.34 3.57 -1.57
N ALA A 37 25.65 2.34 -1.18
CA ALA A 37 26.88 1.68 -1.60
C ALA A 37 26.85 1.29 -3.10
N SER A 38 28.04 1.17 -3.70
CA SER A 38 28.18 0.38 -4.94
C SER A 38 28.16 -1.10 -4.57
N GLY A 39 27.47 -1.92 -5.36
CA GLY A 39 27.32 -3.35 -5.13
C GLY A 39 28.52 -4.18 -5.57
N ALA A 40 28.46 -5.48 -5.28
CA ALA A 40 29.47 -6.43 -5.72
C ALA A 40 29.63 -6.39 -7.25
N ASN A 41 30.88 -6.48 -7.73
CA ASN A 41 31.26 -6.42 -9.14
C ASN A 41 30.79 -5.16 -9.91
N GLY A 42 30.40 -4.07 -9.21
CA GLY A 42 29.81 -2.88 -9.83
C GLY A 42 28.31 -3.01 -10.11
N GLY A 43 27.61 -3.91 -9.42
CA GLY A 43 26.15 -3.93 -9.35
C GLY A 43 25.59 -2.84 -8.42
N SER A 44 24.28 -2.92 -8.15
CA SER A 44 23.61 -2.07 -7.15
C SER A 44 23.98 -2.52 -5.73
N GLY A 45 24.18 -1.57 -4.82
CA GLY A 45 24.28 -1.80 -3.37
C GLY A 45 23.10 -1.17 -2.60
N GLY A 46 21.98 -0.98 -3.29
CA GLY A 46 20.73 -0.44 -2.75
C GLY A 46 20.01 0.56 -3.65
N ASN A 47 20.75 1.29 -4.50
CA ASN A 47 20.21 2.37 -5.34
C ASN A 47 19.29 3.36 -4.57
N ALA A 48 19.56 3.60 -3.29
CA ALA A 48 18.76 4.51 -2.47
C ALA A 48 19.11 5.99 -2.73
N PHE A 49 18.12 6.87 -2.60
CA PHE A 49 18.20 8.30 -2.87
C PHE A 49 18.38 9.14 -1.59
N PRO A 50 19.57 9.74 -1.34
CA PRO A 50 19.81 10.55 -0.15
C PRO A 50 19.49 12.05 -0.34
N GLY A 51 18.92 12.45 -1.49
CA GLY A 51 18.64 13.84 -1.80
C GLY A 51 17.39 14.40 -1.09
N ALA A 52 16.96 15.60 -1.49
CA ALA A 52 15.78 16.22 -0.89
C ALA A 52 14.48 15.77 -1.58
N ALA A 53 13.57 15.21 -0.78
CA ALA A 53 12.21 14.82 -1.16
C ALA A 53 11.27 14.99 0.03
N VAL A 54 9.97 15.22 -0.24
CA VAL A 54 8.85 15.01 0.68
C VAL A 54 8.35 13.55 0.60
N PRO A 55 7.44 13.08 1.48
CA PRO A 55 6.75 11.81 1.26
C PRO A 55 6.04 11.79 -0.10
N HIS A 56 6.07 10.65 -0.80
CA HIS A 56 5.51 10.44 -2.14
C HIS A 56 5.90 11.53 -3.17
N ALA A 57 7.09 12.13 -3.06
CA ALA A 57 7.46 13.25 -3.93
C ALA A 57 7.62 12.87 -5.42
N MET A 58 7.08 13.72 -6.30
CA MET A 58 7.46 13.76 -7.71
C MET A 58 8.89 14.33 -7.84
N VAL A 59 9.16 15.50 -7.24
CA VAL A 59 10.50 16.08 -7.19
C VAL A 59 11.38 15.38 -6.16
N LYS A 60 12.45 14.76 -6.67
CA LYS A 60 13.52 14.14 -5.89
C LYS A 60 14.83 14.82 -6.33
N VAL A 61 15.23 15.89 -5.64
CA VAL A 61 16.34 16.77 -6.07
C VAL A 61 17.67 16.42 -5.37
N GLY A 62 18.66 16.00 -6.15
CA GLY A 62 19.90 15.38 -5.68
C GLY A 62 21.09 15.66 -6.60
N ILE A 63 22.24 15.05 -6.31
CA ILE A 63 23.46 15.15 -7.12
C ILE A 63 23.58 13.97 -8.10
N ASP A 64 24.05 14.23 -9.31
CA ASP A 64 24.33 13.21 -10.32
C ASP A 64 25.80 12.80 -10.26
N VAL A 65 26.12 11.50 -10.20
CA VAL A 65 27.50 10.99 -10.18
C VAL A 65 28.00 10.39 -11.52
N SER A 66 29.31 10.41 -11.71
CA SER A 66 29.99 9.97 -12.95
C SER A 66 29.97 8.47 -13.22
N THR A 67 29.89 7.65 -12.17
CA THR A 67 29.96 6.16 -12.21
C THR A 67 28.55 5.56 -12.25
N ALA A 68 28.42 4.29 -12.65
CA ALA A 68 27.14 3.55 -12.67
C ALA A 68 27.25 2.23 -11.88
N PRO A 69 26.14 1.63 -11.39
CA PRO A 69 24.76 2.09 -11.47
C PRO A 69 24.52 3.39 -10.70
N ARG A 70 23.53 4.18 -11.14
CA ARG A 70 23.26 5.53 -10.64
C ARG A 70 21.82 5.96 -10.86
N GLN A 71 20.87 5.04 -10.81
CA GLN A 71 19.44 5.28 -11.06
C GLN A 71 18.89 6.35 -10.08
N ALA A 72 19.32 6.31 -8.81
CA ALA A 72 19.08 7.34 -7.80
C ALA A 72 20.10 8.50 -7.80
N GLY A 73 20.88 8.66 -8.86
CA GLY A 73 21.87 9.75 -9.04
C GLY A 73 23.14 9.64 -8.20
N TYR A 74 23.05 9.01 -7.04
CA TYR A 74 24.05 9.02 -5.99
C TYR A 74 24.71 7.64 -5.75
N ILE A 75 26.01 7.65 -5.45
CA ILE A 75 26.75 6.55 -4.82
C ILE A 75 27.62 7.16 -3.71
N SER A 76 27.86 6.47 -2.59
CA SER A 76 28.74 6.91 -1.48
C SER A 76 30.25 6.79 -1.77
N ASP A 77 30.66 6.67 -3.05
CA ASP A 77 32.06 6.44 -3.45
C ASP A 77 32.81 7.73 -3.86
N ASN A 78 34.02 7.59 -4.39
CA ASN A 78 34.83 8.71 -4.90
C ASN A 78 34.44 9.16 -6.33
N SER A 79 33.20 8.93 -6.78
CA SER A 79 32.72 9.47 -8.06
C SER A 79 32.74 11.00 -8.11
N SER A 80 32.94 11.54 -9.32
CA SER A 80 32.78 12.97 -9.58
C SER A 80 31.30 13.31 -9.77
N ILE A 81 30.89 14.47 -9.25
CA ILE A 81 29.57 15.04 -9.49
C ILE A 81 29.54 15.63 -10.90
N THR A 82 28.53 15.28 -11.68
CA THR A 82 28.29 15.77 -13.05
C THR A 82 27.14 16.78 -13.15
N GLY A 83 26.30 16.88 -12.12
CA GLY A 83 25.11 17.73 -12.10
C GLY A 83 24.40 17.74 -10.74
N ILE A 84 23.36 18.59 -10.63
CA ILE A 84 22.35 18.57 -9.58
C ILE A 84 20.99 18.62 -10.27
N SER A 85 20.31 17.47 -10.37
CA SER A 85 19.10 17.28 -11.17
C SER A 85 17.82 17.16 -10.33
N LEU A 86 16.67 17.31 -10.99
CA LEU A 86 15.39 17.62 -10.34
C LEU A 86 14.53 16.40 -9.96
N MET A 87 14.80 15.25 -10.59
CA MET A 87 14.08 13.99 -10.37
C MET A 87 15.08 12.83 -10.42
N HIS A 88 14.78 11.78 -9.66
CA HIS A 88 15.58 10.55 -9.55
C HIS A 88 14.63 9.37 -9.36
N ASP A 89 15.06 8.17 -9.75
CA ASP A 89 14.40 6.92 -9.33
C ASP A 89 14.81 6.56 -7.89
N GLU A 90 14.02 5.72 -7.19
CA GLU A 90 14.34 5.25 -5.83
C GLU A 90 14.42 3.72 -5.79
N GLY A 91 15.55 3.18 -5.33
CA GLY A 91 15.78 1.74 -5.14
C GLY A 91 15.96 0.90 -6.41
N THR A 92 15.54 1.37 -7.59
CA THR A 92 15.27 0.50 -8.76
C THR A 92 16.52 -0.08 -9.46
N GLY A 93 16.42 -1.33 -9.90
CA GLY A 93 17.41 -1.99 -10.78
C GLY A 93 17.39 -1.58 -12.27
N GLY A 94 16.89 -0.38 -12.60
CA GLY A 94 16.38 -0.04 -13.94
C GLY A 94 17.34 0.04 -15.13
N ASN A 95 16.76 0.33 -16.30
CA ASN A 95 17.37 0.42 -17.62
C ASN A 95 18.64 1.32 -17.63
N THR A 96 19.76 0.80 -18.12
CA THR A 96 21.00 1.58 -18.26
C THR A 96 20.99 2.57 -19.43
N ASN A 97 19.90 2.67 -20.19
CA ASN A 97 19.78 3.48 -21.40
C ASN A 97 18.82 4.68 -21.27
N GLY A 98 18.11 4.82 -20.15
CA GLY A 98 17.15 5.91 -19.92
C GLY A 98 16.74 6.02 -18.46
N GLY A 99 16.07 7.11 -18.11
CA GLY A 99 15.45 7.34 -16.81
C GLY A 99 15.48 8.80 -16.38
N TYR A 100 15.40 9.04 -15.06
CA TYR A 100 15.49 10.39 -14.50
C TYR A 100 16.96 10.91 -14.42
N GLY A 101 17.22 11.94 -13.61
CA GLY A 101 18.45 12.73 -13.65
C GLY A 101 18.33 14.03 -14.45
N ILE A 102 17.11 14.50 -14.68
CA ILE A 102 16.79 15.49 -15.71
C ILE A 102 17.23 16.93 -15.37
N PHE A 103 17.62 17.64 -16.42
CA PHE A 103 17.87 19.08 -16.45
C PHE A 103 18.86 19.63 -15.40
N PRO A 104 20.02 19.00 -15.16
CA PRO A 104 20.88 19.34 -14.05
C PRO A 104 21.44 20.76 -14.09
N LEU A 105 21.52 21.37 -12.91
CA LEU A 105 22.34 22.55 -12.67
C LEU A 105 23.81 22.17 -12.39
N PHE A 106 24.75 23.07 -12.68
CA PHE A 106 26.13 22.93 -12.20
C PHE A 106 26.81 24.29 -11.90
N PRO A 107 27.41 24.48 -10.70
CA PRO A 107 28.07 25.73 -10.35
C PRO A 107 29.52 25.79 -10.85
N LEU A 108 29.92 26.90 -11.48
CA LEU A 108 31.25 27.15 -12.02
C LEU A 108 31.83 28.47 -11.52
N ARG A 109 33.16 28.54 -11.39
CA ARG A 109 33.91 29.75 -11.02
C ARG A 109 35.26 29.81 -11.76
N ASN A 110 35.98 30.92 -11.62
CA ASN A 110 37.32 31.13 -12.15
C ASN A 110 37.44 30.98 -13.68
N CYS A 111 36.36 31.30 -14.40
CA CYS A 111 36.29 31.29 -15.86
C CYS A 111 35.58 32.55 -16.38
N SER A 112 35.93 33.00 -17.59
CA SER A 112 35.17 34.02 -18.32
C SER A 112 34.00 33.36 -19.05
N PHE A 113 32.86 34.06 -19.16
CA PHE A 113 31.61 33.53 -19.74
C PHE A 113 31.80 32.69 -21.01
N THR A 114 32.52 33.22 -22.02
CA THR A 114 32.74 32.56 -23.33
C THR A 114 33.74 31.40 -23.30
N ALA A 115 34.34 31.07 -22.14
CA ALA A 115 35.35 30.03 -21.97
C ALA A 115 35.16 29.23 -20.67
N CYS A 116 33.95 29.22 -20.10
CA CYS A 116 33.63 28.37 -18.95
C CYS A 116 33.51 26.89 -19.37
N PRO A 117 33.96 25.93 -18.54
CA PRO A 117 33.97 24.51 -18.90
C PRO A 117 32.58 23.88 -18.74
N VAL A 118 31.59 24.32 -19.52
CA VAL A 118 30.18 23.91 -19.37
C VAL A 118 29.87 22.45 -19.77
N GLY A 119 30.73 21.84 -20.58
CA GLY A 119 30.57 20.46 -21.04
C GLY A 119 30.74 19.43 -19.94
N LEU A 120 29.98 18.33 -20.01
CA LEU A 120 29.79 17.37 -18.92
C LEU A 120 31.10 16.83 -18.33
N ALA A 121 32.05 16.41 -19.18
CA ALA A 121 33.34 15.86 -18.76
C ALA A 121 34.34 16.94 -18.28
N ALA A 122 34.08 18.21 -18.56
CA ALA A 122 34.93 19.35 -18.21
C ALA A 122 34.45 20.08 -16.95
N ARG A 123 33.14 20.07 -16.65
CA ARG A 123 32.57 20.67 -15.44
C ARG A 123 32.76 19.82 -14.19
N GLN A 124 32.75 18.50 -14.35
CA GLN A 124 32.64 17.53 -13.25
C GLN A 124 33.67 17.78 -12.13
N ALA A 125 33.23 17.63 -10.87
CA ALA A 125 34.06 17.90 -9.70
C ALA A 125 33.91 16.80 -8.65
N LEU A 126 35.02 16.45 -7.97
CA LEU A 126 34.97 15.55 -6.83
C LEU A 126 34.30 16.21 -5.62
N ARG A 127 33.65 15.38 -4.80
CA ARG A 127 33.25 15.72 -3.43
C ARG A 127 34.47 15.91 -2.54
N ALA A 128 34.37 16.83 -1.58
CA ALA A 128 35.28 16.86 -0.44
C ALA A 128 34.95 15.70 0.51
N ALA A 129 35.98 15.03 1.05
CA ALA A 129 35.80 13.85 1.89
C ALA A 129 34.97 14.17 3.15
N GLY A 130 33.91 13.40 3.39
CA GLY A 130 33.01 13.60 4.54
C GLY A 130 32.14 14.87 4.49
N ALA A 131 31.97 15.49 3.32
CA ALA A 131 31.19 16.72 3.17
C ALA A 131 29.70 16.52 2.84
N ASP A 132 29.29 15.30 2.49
CA ASP A 132 27.89 14.95 2.21
C ASP A 132 27.12 14.81 3.53
N ALA A 133 25.98 15.49 3.63
CA ALA A 133 25.08 15.39 4.79
C ALA A 133 23.61 15.49 4.35
N ALA A 134 22.80 14.54 4.82
CA ALA A 134 21.42 14.35 4.42
C ALA A 134 20.49 14.28 5.64
N ARG A 135 19.22 14.64 5.45
CA ARG A 135 18.09 14.40 6.36
C ARG A 135 16.80 14.40 5.51
N PRO A 136 15.65 13.91 6.02
CA PRO A 136 14.38 14.02 5.30
C PRO A 136 14.10 15.48 4.88
N GLY A 137 13.91 15.70 3.58
CA GLY A 137 13.67 17.02 2.99
C GLY A 137 14.89 17.91 2.72
N TYR A 138 16.13 17.53 3.07
CA TYR A 138 17.31 18.38 2.85
C TYR A 138 18.62 17.60 2.64
N PHE A 139 19.35 17.95 1.58
CA PHE A 139 20.70 17.44 1.29
C PHE A 139 21.71 18.58 1.16
N THR A 140 22.97 18.31 1.49
CA THR A 140 24.10 19.20 1.18
C THR A 140 25.38 18.42 0.90
N THR A 141 26.23 19.00 0.05
CA THR A 141 27.60 18.54 -0.23
C THR A 141 28.55 19.74 -0.38
N ARG A 142 29.86 19.49 -0.33
CA ARG A 142 30.90 20.45 -0.74
C ARG A 142 31.82 19.80 -1.77
N PHE A 143 32.15 20.53 -2.81
CA PHE A 143 33.10 20.11 -3.85
C PHE A 143 34.54 20.38 -3.41
N ILE A 144 35.53 19.72 -4.03
CA ILE A 144 36.97 19.98 -3.75
C ILE A 144 37.46 21.41 -4.11
N ASN A 145 36.62 22.23 -4.75
CA ASN A 145 36.88 23.65 -5.04
C ASN A 145 36.16 24.60 -4.04
N ASP A 146 35.80 24.07 -2.87
CA ASP A 146 35.10 24.69 -1.75
C ASP A 146 33.67 25.21 -2.01
N ILE A 147 33.13 25.09 -3.23
CA ILE A 147 31.71 25.37 -3.50
C ILE A 147 30.85 24.41 -2.66
N LYS A 148 29.94 24.98 -1.87
CA LYS A 148 28.90 24.21 -1.14
C LYS A 148 27.61 24.25 -1.96
N THR A 149 26.95 23.10 -2.06
CA THR A 149 25.60 22.98 -2.63
C THR A 149 24.63 22.49 -1.57
N GLU A 150 23.40 23.01 -1.58
CA GLU A 150 22.29 22.59 -0.73
C GLU A 150 21.03 22.43 -1.57
N THR A 151 20.16 21.47 -1.23
CA THR A 151 18.85 21.27 -1.86
C THR A 151 17.74 21.12 -0.81
N THR A 152 16.53 21.54 -1.16
CA THR A 152 15.27 21.31 -0.42
C THR A 152 14.11 21.31 -1.41
N SER A 153 13.02 20.59 -1.13
CA SER A 153 11.92 20.39 -2.09
C SER A 153 10.53 20.37 -1.45
N THR A 154 9.53 20.66 -2.29
CA THR A 154 8.10 20.41 -2.09
C THR A 154 7.68 19.22 -2.98
N ARG A 155 6.42 19.11 -3.42
CA ARG A 155 5.97 17.96 -4.25
C ARG A 155 6.40 18.09 -5.70
N ARG A 156 6.16 19.25 -6.33
CA ARG A 156 6.43 19.55 -7.76
C ARG A 156 7.55 20.59 -7.96
N ALA A 157 8.10 21.14 -6.88
CA ALA A 157 9.06 22.24 -6.92
C ALA A 157 10.19 22.10 -5.87
N GLY A 158 11.15 23.02 -5.89
CA GLY A 158 12.21 23.08 -4.89
C GLY A 158 13.14 24.28 -5.01
N LEU A 159 14.17 24.28 -4.16
CA LEU A 159 15.23 25.28 -4.13
C LEU A 159 16.61 24.57 -4.16
N ILE A 160 17.50 25.05 -5.03
CA ILE A 160 18.91 24.67 -5.07
C ILE A 160 19.73 25.90 -4.71
N LYS A 161 20.72 25.78 -3.81
CA LYS A 161 21.52 26.89 -3.32
C LYS A 161 23.02 26.59 -3.46
N PHE A 162 23.72 27.45 -4.18
CA PHE A 162 25.17 27.41 -4.37
C PHE A 162 25.83 28.50 -3.54
N THR A 163 26.79 28.13 -2.69
CA THR A 163 27.63 29.07 -1.93
C THR A 163 29.07 28.95 -2.40
N TYR A 164 29.57 30.01 -3.02
CA TYR A 164 30.93 30.14 -3.55
C TYR A 164 31.89 30.69 -2.47
N PRO A 165 33.17 30.28 -2.45
CA PRO A 165 34.12 30.70 -1.41
C PRO A 165 34.35 32.22 -1.36
N ALA A 166 34.24 32.80 -0.16
CA ALA A 166 34.15 34.25 0.06
C ALA A 166 35.44 35.07 -0.20
N ALA A 167 36.55 34.43 -0.58
CA ALA A 167 37.84 35.10 -0.82
C ALA A 167 37.88 35.97 -2.09
N ASP A 168 36.77 36.02 -2.86
CA ASP A 168 36.77 36.47 -4.25
C ASP A 168 35.45 37.22 -4.59
N ILE A 169 35.09 38.21 -3.77
CA ILE A 169 33.87 39.04 -3.93
C ILE A 169 33.86 39.84 -5.27
N SER A 170 35.00 39.90 -5.95
CA SER A 170 35.16 40.45 -7.31
C SER A 170 34.96 39.45 -8.45
N ALA A 171 34.85 38.15 -8.18
CA ALA A 171 34.75 37.12 -9.21
C ALA A 171 33.31 36.87 -9.67
N THR A 172 33.13 36.86 -10.99
CA THR A 172 31.91 36.36 -11.62
C THR A 172 31.80 34.86 -11.40
N ASN A 173 30.75 34.43 -10.70
CA ASN A 173 30.36 33.04 -10.54
C ASN A 173 29.28 32.69 -11.58
N HIS A 174 29.18 31.43 -11.97
CA HIS A 174 28.29 31.01 -13.07
C HIS A 174 27.50 29.76 -12.70
N VAL A 175 26.28 29.63 -13.23
CA VAL A 175 25.50 28.40 -13.18
C VAL A 175 25.20 27.93 -14.59
N VAL A 176 25.55 26.67 -14.86
CA VAL A 176 25.12 25.92 -16.04
C VAL A 176 23.70 25.41 -15.78
N VAL A 177 22.82 25.53 -16.78
CA VAL A 177 21.55 24.79 -16.85
C VAL A 177 21.66 23.84 -18.04
N ASP A 178 21.54 22.53 -17.83
CA ASP A 178 21.66 21.53 -18.90
C ASP A 178 20.28 21.23 -19.51
N LEU A 179 20.17 21.21 -20.84
CA LEU A 179 18.98 20.75 -21.56
C LEU A 179 19.03 19.23 -21.84
N THR A 180 20.23 18.68 -21.94
CA THR A 180 20.56 17.48 -22.71
C THR A 180 20.93 16.25 -21.89
N ASN A 181 21.01 16.36 -20.56
CA ASN A 181 21.37 15.25 -19.68
C ASN A 181 20.23 14.87 -18.72
N ASP A 182 19.82 13.62 -18.85
CA ASP A 182 19.43 12.69 -17.79
C ASP A 182 20.66 11.88 -17.32
N LEU A 183 20.49 10.96 -16.36
CA LEU A 183 21.58 10.13 -15.84
C LEU A 183 22.15 9.14 -16.87
N GLN A 184 21.36 8.70 -17.87
CA GLN A 184 21.82 7.75 -18.88
C GLN A 184 22.21 8.41 -20.22
N ARG A 185 21.95 9.72 -20.37
CA ARG A 185 22.29 10.55 -21.55
C ARG A 185 21.51 10.10 -22.79
N SER A 186 20.20 10.01 -22.61
CA SER A 186 19.18 9.45 -23.48
C SER A 186 18.35 10.49 -24.26
N PHE A 187 18.74 11.78 -24.20
CA PHE A 187 18.03 12.90 -24.84
C PHE A 187 17.77 12.70 -26.34
N GLU A 188 16.51 12.79 -26.74
CA GLU A 188 16.04 12.59 -28.13
C GLU A 188 15.59 13.90 -28.82
N GLY A 189 15.32 14.96 -28.06
CA GLY A 189 14.91 16.27 -28.57
C GLY A 189 14.38 17.19 -27.46
N GLY A 190 14.28 18.48 -27.73
CA GLY A 190 13.87 19.46 -26.71
C GLY A 190 14.27 20.91 -27.02
N ASP A 191 13.88 21.83 -26.14
CA ASP A 191 14.10 23.27 -26.27
C ASP A 191 14.42 23.92 -24.92
N ILE A 192 15.06 25.10 -24.99
CA ILE A 192 15.40 25.93 -23.83
C ILE A 192 15.28 27.41 -24.20
N ASP A 193 14.58 28.17 -23.38
CA ASP A 193 14.42 29.63 -23.44
C ASP A 193 15.00 30.26 -22.16
N VAL A 194 15.84 31.29 -22.33
CA VAL A 194 16.56 32.03 -21.30
C VAL A 194 16.18 33.50 -21.38
N SER A 195 15.55 34.03 -20.32
CA SER A 195 15.19 35.44 -20.24
C SER A 195 16.31 36.31 -19.66
N PRO A 196 16.35 37.62 -19.98
CA PRO A 196 17.20 38.59 -19.27
C PRO A 196 16.85 38.76 -17.78
N SER A 197 15.69 38.27 -17.33
CA SER A 197 15.33 38.22 -15.90
C SER A 197 15.86 36.99 -15.18
N GLY A 198 16.65 36.12 -15.84
CA GLY A 198 17.13 34.88 -15.24
C GLY A 198 16.03 33.85 -14.97
N ARG A 199 14.93 33.89 -15.75
CA ARG A 199 14.03 32.74 -15.90
C ARG A 199 14.56 31.86 -17.02
N VAL A 200 14.60 30.56 -16.79
CA VAL A 200 14.92 29.56 -17.82
C VAL A 200 13.77 28.56 -17.90
N LYS A 201 13.14 28.45 -19.07
CA LYS A 201 12.15 27.41 -19.39
C LYS A 201 12.83 26.36 -20.26
N LEU A 202 12.50 25.09 -20.05
CA LEU A 202 12.98 24.02 -20.92
C LEU A 202 12.05 22.81 -20.96
N GLY A 203 12.07 22.12 -22.10
CA GLY A 203 11.36 20.86 -22.34
C GLY A 203 12.28 19.86 -23.03
N GLY A 204 12.14 18.57 -22.73
CA GLY A 204 13.02 17.53 -23.26
C GLY A 204 12.37 16.16 -23.27
N THR A 205 12.69 15.37 -24.30
CA THR A 205 12.26 13.98 -24.48
C THR A 205 13.44 13.05 -24.20
N PHE A 206 13.24 12.05 -23.34
CA PHE A 206 14.25 11.12 -22.83
C PHE A 206 13.70 9.68 -22.84
N LEU A 207 14.56 8.66 -22.83
CA LEU A 207 14.12 7.26 -22.73
C LEU A 207 13.69 6.92 -21.29
N GLN A 208 12.66 6.08 -21.12
CA GLN A 208 12.14 5.71 -19.80
C GLN A 208 13.08 4.80 -18.98
N SER A 209 12.99 4.89 -17.65
CA SER A 209 13.77 4.14 -16.66
C SER A 209 13.58 2.62 -16.76
N TYR A 210 12.47 2.15 -17.35
CA TYR A 210 12.21 0.73 -17.63
C TYR A 210 11.06 0.56 -18.61
N GLY A 211 11.33 0.06 -19.83
CA GLY A 211 10.35 -0.07 -20.91
C GLY A 211 10.98 0.21 -22.29
N THR A 212 10.16 0.55 -23.28
CA THR A 212 10.58 0.83 -24.67
C THR A 212 10.45 2.28 -25.11
N ASP A 213 9.62 3.08 -24.43
CA ASP A 213 9.18 4.37 -24.96
C ASP A 213 10.06 5.51 -24.43
N ASN A 214 9.90 6.67 -25.05
CA ASN A 214 10.37 7.93 -24.52
C ASN A 214 9.26 8.66 -23.76
N TYR A 215 9.65 9.56 -22.87
CA TYR A 215 8.76 10.46 -22.15
C TYR A 215 9.24 11.90 -22.33
N THR A 216 8.30 12.85 -22.34
CA THR A 216 8.61 14.28 -22.38
C THR A 216 8.34 14.89 -21.01
N VAL A 217 9.26 15.73 -20.56
CA VAL A 217 9.19 16.43 -19.27
C VAL A 217 9.72 17.84 -19.43
N TYR A 218 9.28 18.74 -18.56
CA TYR A 218 9.57 20.16 -18.60
C TYR A 218 10.02 20.68 -17.24
N ALA A 219 10.87 21.69 -17.26
CA ALA A 219 11.28 22.42 -16.06
C ALA A 219 11.21 23.93 -16.28
N CYS A 220 11.08 24.64 -15.16
CA CYS A 220 11.25 26.08 -15.11
C CYS A 220 12.15 26.43 -13.93
N TYR A 221 13.21 27.18 -14.19
CA TYR A 221 14.12 27.74 -13.19
C TYR A 221 13.95 29.25 -13.12
N ASP A 222 13.93 29.80 -11.92
CA ASP A 222 14.18 31.22 -11.67
C ASP A 222 15.48 31.40 -10.88
N PHE A 223 16.27 32.40 -11.25
CA PHE A 223 17.51 32.79 -10.55
C PHE A 223 17.44 34.17 -9.87
N THR A 224 16.37 34.94 -10.08
CA THR A 224 16.09 36.19 -9.35
C THR A 224 14.78 36.08 -8.59
N ALA A 225 14.84 36.08 -7.25
CA ALA A 225 13.64 36.21 -6.43
C ALA A 225 13.03 37.62 -6.59
N PRO A 226 11.69 37.80 -6.48
CA PRO A 226 11.02 39.09 -6.75
C PRO A 226 11.57 40.30 -5.99
N ASN A 227 12.14 40.07 -4.79
CA ASN A 227 12.70 41.09 -3.91
C ASN A 227 14.25 41.12 -3.91
N SER A 228 14.92 40.46 -4.87
CA SER A 228 16.38 40.29 -4.88
C SER A 228 17.11 41.23 -5.85
N ASN A 229 18.03 42.04 -5.31
CA ASN A 229 18.96 42.86 -6.09
C ASN A 229 20.24 42.10 -6.48
N VAL A 230 20.14 40.83 -6.89
CA VAL A 230 21.26 40.06 -7.47
C VAL A 230 21.08 40.02 -9.00
N PRO A 231 21.64 41.00 -9.75
CA PRO A 231 21.49 41.03 -11.19
C PRO A 231 22.30 39.92 -11.87
N LEU A 232 21.76 39.40 -12.97
CA LEU A 232 22.57 38.68 -13.95
C LEU A 232 23.57 39.67 -14.58
N THR A 233 24.82 39.25 -14.67
CA THR A 233 25.92 40.01 -15.28
C THR A 233 26.19 39.61 -16.73
N ALA A 234 25.84 38.37 -17.08
CA ALA A 234 25.78 37.85 -18.43
C ALA A 234 24.82 36.64 -18.46
N PHE A 235 24.28 36.35 -19.64
CA PHE A 235 23.53 35.13 -19.91
C PHE A 235 23.71 34.73 -21.39
N GLY A 236 23.30 33.51 -21.71
CA GLY A 236 23.30 32.99 -23.07
C GLY A 236 23.20 31.47 -23.07
N THR A 237 23.30 30.87 -24.25
CA THR A 237 23.24 29.41 -24.41
C THR A 237 24.58 28.82 -24.84
N TYR A 238 24.77 27.53 -24.59
CA TYR A 238 25.89 26.75 -25.09
C TYR A 238 25.40 25.56 -25.90
N SER A 239 26.18 25.15 -26.89
CA SER A 239 25.89 23.95 -27.68
C SER A 239 27.15 23.31 -28.26
N SER A 240 27.16 21.98 -28.34
CA SER A 240 28.17 21.22 -29.08
C SER A 240 28.06 21.46 -30.58
N VAL A 241 29.19 21.67 -31.25
CA VAL A 241 29.27 21.96 -32.70
C VAL A 241 28.61 20.88 -33.56
N SER A 242 28.64 19.62 -33.13
CA SER A 242 27.82 18.54 -33.69
C SER A 242 27.62 17.38 -32.71
N ALA A 243 26.59 16.56 -32.92
CA ALA A 243 26.42 15.28 -32.22
C ALA A 243 27.62 14.32 -32.40
N SER A 244 28.40 14.48 -33.48
CA SER A 244 29.63 13.73 -33.75
C SER A 244 30.89 14.32 -33.09
N THR A 245 30.83 15.54 -32.58
CA THR A 245 31.92 16.21 -31.84
C THR A 245 31.40 16.80 -30.51
N PRO A 246 30.75 15.98 -29.64
CA PRO A 246 29.90 16.48 -28.56
C PRO A 246 30.65 17.23 -27.44
N THR A 247 31.98 17.08 -27.37
CA THR A 247 32.85 17.79 -26.43
C THR A 247 33.37 19.13 -26.95
N ASN A 248 33.17 19.45 -28.24
CA ASN A 248 33.54 20.73 -28.83
C ASN A 248 32.36 21.70 -28.72
N ILE A 249 32.37 22.55 -27.70
CA ILE A 249 31.22 23.39 -27.33
C ILE A 249 31.50 24.87 -27.60
N THR A 250 30.52 25.54 -28.21
CA THR A 250 30.47 27.00 -28.37
C THR A 250 29.51 27.60 -27.36
N ILE A 251 29.92 28.68 -26.70
CA ILE A 251 29.07 29.49 -25.79
C ILE A 251 28.73 30.80 -26.50
N THR A 252 27.44 31.13 -26.59
CA THR A 252 26.90 32.25 -27.36
C THR A 252 26.24 33.27 -26.44
N PRO A 253 26.92 34.39 -26.09
CA PRO A 253 26.36 35.43 -25.23
C PRO A 253 25.10 36.06 -25.81
N ASN A 254 24.13 36.34 -24.94
CA ASN A 254 22.83 36.94 -25.26
C ASN A 254 21.95 36.15 -26.25
N ASN A 255 22.35 34.94 -26.70
CA ASN A 255 21.40 34.07 -27.38
C ASN A 255 20.39 33.56 -26.36
N THR A 256 19.11 33.84 -26.60
CA THR A 256 18.03 33.54 -25.66
C THR A 256 17.52 32.11 -25.77
N SER A 257 17.76 31.37 -26.87
CA SER A 257 17.16 30.05 -27.00
C SER A 257 17.95 29.04 -27.85
N LEU A 258 17.60 27.77 -27.68
CA LEU A 258 17.97 26.65 -28.56
C LEU A 258 16.76 25.72 -28.73
N SER A 259 16.66 25.05 -29.87
CA SER A 259 15.63 24.04 -30.13
C SER A 259 16.23 22.90 -30.96
N TYR A 260 15.93 21.67 -30.56
CA TYR A 260 16.41 20.43 -31.16
C TYR A 260 15.20 19.55 -31.50
N PRO A 261 14.87 19.35 -32.79
CA PRO A 261 13.71 18.56 -33.18
C PRO A 261 13.91 17.10 -32.79
N PHE A 262 12.83 16.45 -32.35
CA PHE A 262 12.81 15.04 -31.96
C PHE A 262 13.48 14.13 -33.00
N GLN A 263 14.37 13.25 -32.52
CA GLN A 263 15.03 12.19 -33.27
C GLN A 263 14.58 10.83 -32.70
N PRO A 264 14.31 9.80 -33.52
CA PRO A 264 13.95 8.45 -33.05
C PRO A 264 15.18 7.65 -32.56
N SER A 265 16.16 8.34 -31.98
CA SER A 265 17.39 7.79 -31.44
C SER A 265 18.15 8.84 -30.63
N VAL A 266 18.64 8.44 -29.46
CA VAL A 266 19.50 9.22 -28.55
C VAL A 266 20.53 10.11 -29.27
N SER A 267 20.41 11.42 -29.06
CA SER A 267 21.32 12.46 -29.54
C SER A 267 22.42 12.72 -28.52
N LYS A 268 23.68 12.72 -28.98
CA LYS A 268 24.85 12.98 -28.12
C LYS A 268 25.19 14.47 -27.96
N ILE A 269 24.33 15.37 -28.44
CA ILE A 269 24.51 16.83 -28.32
C ILE A 269 24.60 17.21 -26.83
N GLN A 270 25.50 18.13 -26.50
CA GLN A 270 25.54 18.79 -25.19
C GLN A 270 25.10 20.23 -25.38
N ALA A 271 24.01 20.64 -24.73
CA ALA A 271 23.44 21.98 -24.88
C ALA A 271 22.71 22.46 -23.63
N GLY A 272 22.50 23.77 -23.53
CA GLY A 272 21.80 24.39 -22.41
C GLY A 272 22.09 25.88 -22.27
N ALA A 273 21.95 26.40 -21.04
CA ALA A 273 22.19 27.80 -20.70
C ALA A 273 23.42 27.98 -19.79
N LEU A 274 24.00 29.18 -19.83
CA LEU A 274 24.99 29.66 -18.86
C LEU A 274 24.53 31.03 -18.34
N LEU A 275 24.45 31.18 -17.02
CA LEU A 275 24.06 32.43 -16.34
C LEU A 275 25.20 32.88 -15.42
N SER A 276 25.50 34.17 -15.38
CA SER A 276 26.59 34.76 -14.59
C SER A 276 26.08 35.71 -13.51
N PHE A 277 26.64 35.62 -12.31
CA PHE A 277 26.24 36.38 -11.13
C PHE A 277 27.45 37.03 -10.46
N ASN A 278 27.30 38.29 -10.02
CA ASN A 278 28.26 38.93 -9.10
C ASN A 278 27.78 38.74 -7.64
N SER A 279 27.75 37.48 -7.21
CA SER A 279 27.34 37.08 -5.86
C SER A 279 28.09 35.83 -5.41
N SER A 280 28.39 35.75 -4.11
CA SER A 280 28.91 34.54 -3.47
C SER A 280 27.82 33.52 -3.10
N VAL A 281 26.54 33.89 -3.21
CA VAL A 281 25.40 32.98 -3.04
C VAL A 281 24.45 33.12 -4.22
N VAL A 282 24.10 32.00 -4.85
CA VAL A 282 23.10 31.92 -5.91
C VAL A 282 22.08 30.86 -5.52
N THR A 283 20.81 31.26 -5.44
CA THR A 283 19.69 30.34 -5.26
C THR A 283 18.96 30.21 -6.60
N ALA A 284 18.57 29.01 -6.97
CA ALA A 284 17.60 28.74 -8.02
C ALA A 284 16.31 28.20 -7.39
N ARG A 285 15.17 28.81 -7.68
CA ARG A 285 13.87 28.17 -7.50
C ARG A 285 13.57 27.37 -8.76
N PHE A 286 13.05 26.16 -8.61
CA PHE A 286 12.65 25.35 -9.75
C PHE A 286 11.27 24.72 -9.56
N GLY A 287 10.62 24.39 -10.68
CA GLY A 287 9.45 23.52 -10.74
C GLY A 287 9.56 22.58 -11.94
N VAL A 288 8.88 21.44 -11.85
CA VAL A 288 8.86 20.39 -12.88
C VAL A 288 7.41 20.11 -13.28
N SER A 289 7.19 19.76 -14.54
CA SER A 289 5.88 19.34 -15.07
C SER A 289 6.05 18.32 -16.19
N PHE A 290 5.08 17.42 -16.36
CA PHE A 290 4.99 16.56 -17.54
C PHE A 290 4.09 17.15 -18.65
N LYS A 291 3.44 18.30 -18.39
CA LYS A 291 2.51 18.97 -19.31
C LYS A 291 3.17 20.07 -20.14
N SER A 292 3.83 21.04 -19.51
CA SER A 292 4.52 22.13 -20.21
C SER A 292 5.51 22.90 -19.31
N ALA A 293 6.42 23.65 -19.91
CA ALA A 293 7.31 24.53 -19.16
C ALA A 293 6.58 25.70 -18.46
N ASP A 294 5.39 26.09 -18.96
CA ASP A 294 4.52 27.06 -18.27
C ASP A 294 3.90 26.46 -17.01
N GLN A 295 3.43 25.21 -17.06
CA GLN A 295 2.96 24.49 -15.87
C GLN A 295 4.11 24.24 -14.89
N ALA A 296 5.33 23.98 -15.37
CA ALA A 296 6.51 23.89 -14.53
C ALA A 296 6.83 25.21 -13.79
N CYS A 297 6.65 26.37 -14.44
CA CYS A 297 6.76 27.67 -13.75
C CYS A 297 5.62 27.87 -12.74
N ALA A 298 4.39 27.52 -13.10
CA ALA A 298 3.23 27.64 -12.22
C ALA A 298 3.40 26.79 -10.96
N ASN A 299 3.89 25.56 -11.07
CA ASN A 299 4.21 24.68 -9.94
C ASN A 299 5.26 25.31 -8.99
N ALA A 300 6.27 25.99 -9.53
CA ALA A 300 7.28 26.70 -8.74
C ALA A 300 6.72 27.95 -8.03
N GLU A 301 5.83 28.67 -8.70
CA GLU A 301 5.17 29.88 -8.18
C GLU A 301 4.10 29.56 -7.14
N GLU A 302 3.37 28.45 -7.32
CA GLU A 302 2.33 27.93 -6.43
C GLU A 302 2.92 27.38 -5.13
N GLU A 303 3.90 26.46 -5.21
CA GLU A 303 4.43 25.77 -4.03
C GLU A 303 5.52 26.56 -3.30
N ILE A 304 6.22 27.50 -3.97
CA ILE A 304 7.32 28.29 -3.39
C ILE A 304 7.28 29.76 -3.85
N PRO A 305 6.24 30.55 -3.53
CA PRO A 305 6.10 31.93 -3.99
C PRO A 305 7.22 32.86 -3.49
N GLU A 306 7.53 32.83 -2.20
CA GLU A 306 8.45 33.77 -1.51
C GLU A 306 9.91 33.30 -1.42
N TRP A 307 10.23 32.10 -1.92
CA TRP A 307 11.58 31.50 -1.86
C TRP A 307 12.14 31.29 -0.44
N ASP A 308 11.30 31.27 0.59
CA ASP A 308 11.71 31.03 1.97
C ASP A 308 12.25 29.60 2.14
N TRP A 309 13.57 29.53 2.22
CA TRP A 309 14.32 28.29 2.36
C TRP A 309 13.99 27.51 3.63
N ASP A 310 13.81 28.22 4.76
CA ASP A 310 13.61 27.57 6.04
C ASP A 310 12.12 27.23 6.26
N ALA A 311 11.19 27.96 5.62
CA ALA A 311 9.79 27.54 5.51
C ALA A 311 9.62 26.26 4.69
N VAL A 312 10.18 26.18 3.47
CA VAL A 312 10.11 24.97 2.62
C VAL A 312 10.73 23.77 3.34
N LYS A 313 11.91 23.95 3.94
CA LYS A 313 12.60 22.91 4.70
C LYS A 313 11.83 22.48 5.95
N SER A 314 11.17 23.41 6.64
CA SER A 314 10.35 23.10 7.82
C SER A 314 9.06 22.38 7.44
N ALA A 315 8.39 22.78 6.36
CA ALA A 315 7.21 22.10 5.83
C ALA A 315 7.55 20.65 5.40
N SER A 316 8.65 20.48 4.66
CA SER A 316 9.16 19.17 4.25
C SER A 316 9.48 18.28 5.47
N ARG A 317 10.20 18.80 6.47
CA ARG A 317 10.43 18.07 7.74
C ARG A 317 9.12 17.72 8.44
N ASN A 318 8.18 18.65 8.56
CA ASN A 318 6.92 18.40 9.28
C ASN A 318 6.06 17.31 8.60
N ALA A 319 6.05 17.24 7.26
CA ALA A 319 5.42 16.14 6.53
C ALA A 319 6.09 14.78 6.80
N TRP A 320 7.43 14.77 6.99
CA TRP A 320 8.14 13.57 7.42
C TRP A 320 7.91 13.20 8.88
N GLU A 321 7.86 14.17 9.81
CA GLU A 321 7.52 13.89 11.22
C GLU A 321 6.12 13.27 11.34
N ASP A 322 5.13 13.74 10.54
CA ASP A 322 3.81 13.09 10.46
C ASP A 322 3.93 11.61 10.05
N VAL A 323 4.50 11.33 8.88
CA VAL A 323 4.63 9.97 8.34
C VAL A 323 5.40 9.05 9.27
N LEU A 324 6.54 9.50 9.82
CA LEU A 324 7.35 8.71 10.74
C LEU A 324 6.63 8.48 12.08
N SER A 325 5.80 9.41 12.55
CA SER A 325 5.03 9.25 13.81
C SER A 325 3.90 8.21 13.73
N ARG A 326 3.54 7.76 12.53
CA ARG A 326 2.54 6.69 12.31
C ARG A 326 3.02 5.34 12.84
N VAL A 327 4.33 5.13 13.01
CA VAL A 327 4.91 4.02 13.79
C VAL A 327 5.86 4.61 14.85
N ALA A 328 5.34 4.82 16.06
CA ALA A 328 6.06 5.45 17.16
C ALA A 328 6.69 4.40 18.10
N ALA A 329 8.02 4.38 18.18
CA ALA A 329 8.78 3.67 19.20
C ALA A 329 9.52 4.69 20.10
N ASP A 330 9.93 4.28 21.31
CA ASP A 330 10.63 5.15 22.26
C ASP A 330 12.16 5.01 22.10
N PRO A 331 12.86 5.99 21.50
CA PRO A 331 14.29 5.86 21.20
C PRO A 331 15.18 5.82 22.45
N ASP A 332 14.68 6.22 23.62
CA ASP A 332 15.42 6.15 24.88
C ASP A 332 15.27 4.77 25.57
N LYS A 333 14.41 3.88 25.06
CA LYS A 333 14.20 2.51 25.60
C LYS A 333 14.70 1.38 24.70
N GLU A 334 14.79 1.62 23.39
CA GLU A 334 15.06 0.60 22.38
C GLU A 334 16.53 0.59 21.91
N ASP A 335 16.94 -0.41 21.12
CA ASP A 335 18.31 -0.44 20.56
C ASP A 335 18.50 0.67 19.50
N PRO A 336 19.57 1.48 19.57
CA PRO A 336 19.79 2.58 18.62
C PRO A 336 19.93 2.16 17.15
N ASN A 337 20.41 0.95 16.84
CA ASN A 337 20.49 0.44 15.47
C ASN A 337 19.11 -0.02 14.99
N VAL A 338 18.34 -0.71 15.84
CA VAL A 338 16.95 -1.07 15.54
C VAL A 338 16.10 0.19 15.26
N ILE A 339 16.23 1.22 16.09
CA ILE A 339 15.57 2.52 15.89
C ILE A 339 16.01 3.21 14.59
N THR A 340 17.32 3.23 14.31
CA THR A 340 17.85 3.81 13.06
C THR A 340 17.32 3.05 11.84
N LEU A 341 17.31 1.72 11.86
CA LEU A 341 16.79 0.87 10.79
C LEU A 341 15.29 1.07 10.57
N LEU A 342 14.50 1.14 11.66
CA LEU A 342 13.06 1.39 11.60
C LEU A 342 12.76 2.72 10.89
N TYR A 343 13.31 3.84 11.37
CA TYR A 343 12.99 5.16 10.82
C TYR A 343 13.63 5.41 9.44
N SER A 344 14.78 4.80 9.15
CA SER A 344 15.38 4.85 7.80
C SER A 344 14.59 4.05 6.76
N SER A 345 13.94 2.96 7.17
CA SER A 345 13.08 2.19 6.26
C SER A 345 11.67 2.78 6.14
N LEU A 346 11.08 3.32 7.20
CA LEU A 346 9.81 4.08 7.10
C LEU A 346 9.94 5.28 6.15
N TYR A 347 11.11 5.93 6.12
CA TYR A 347 11.43 6.98 5.14
C TYR A 347 11.42 6.46 3.69
N ARG A 348 12.23 5.43 3.38
CA ARG A 348 12.37 4.90 2.00
C ARG A 348 11.08 4.28 1.47
N ALA A 349 10.37 3.50 2.29
CA ALA A 349 9.06 2.93 1.97
C ALA A 349 7.94 3.98 1.77
N SER A 350 8.21 5.27 2.01
CA SER A 350 7.28 6.38 1.78
C SER A 350 7.77 7.39 0.73
N LEU A 351 8.85 7.10 -0.02
CA LEU A 351 9.32 7.95 -1.12
C LEU A 351 8.60 7.71 -2.45
N VAL A 352 8.05 6.51 -2.64
CA VAL A 352 7.31 6.05 -3.82
C VAL A 352 6.15 5.14 -3.38
N PRO A 353 5.08 4.94 -4.19
CA PRO A 353 4.77 5.61 -5.46
C PRO A 353 4.74 7.14 -5.36
N ALA A 354 5.09 7.84 -6.44
CA ALA A 354 5.19 9.29 -6.47
C ALA A 354 3.85 9.94 -6.85
N ASN A 355 3.41 10.95 -6.09
CA ASN A 355 2.17 11.70 -6.34
C ASN A 355 2.40 12.76 -7.43
N LEU A 356 2.00 12.41 -8.66
CA LEU A 356 1.99 13.26 -9.86
C LEU A 356 0.58 13.84 -10.12
N THR A 357 -0.23 14.05 -9.07
CA THR A 357 -1.56 14.65 -9.22
C THR A 357 -1.44 16.06 -9.82
N ASN A 358 -2.34 16.35 -10.76
CA ASN A 358 -2.31 17.46 -11.72
C ASN A 358 -1.25 17.39 -12.84
N GLU A 359 -0.41 16.35 -12.91
CA GLU A 359 0.67 16.22 -13.91
C GLU A 359 0.47 15.10 -14.96
N ASN A 360 -0.65 14.38 -14.97
CA ASN A 360 -0.96 13.43 -16.06
C ASN A 360 -1.01 14.13 -17.43
N PRO A 361 -0.19 13.75 -18.43
CA PRO A 361 -0.15 14.39 -19.75
C PRO A 361 -1.08 13.73 -20.79
N TYR A 362 -1.74 12.61 -20.46
CA TYR A 362 -2.48 11.79 -21.43
C TYR A 362 -4.00 11.98 -21.36
N TRP A 363 -4.54 12.09 -20.14
CA TRP A 363 -5.96 12.31 -19.91
C TRP A 363 -6.18 13.19 -18.67
N THR A 364 -7.35 13.82 -18.59
CA THR A 364 -7.84 14.47 -17.38
C THR A 364 -8.64 13.46 -16.57
N SER A 365 -8.44 13.42 -15.26
CA SER A 365 -9.25 12.64 -14.32
C SER A 365 -9.49 13.47 -13.06
N ASP A 366 -10.61 13.25 -12.40
CA ASP A 366 -10.92 13.83 -11.08
C ASP A 366 -10.18 13.10 -9.94
N TYR A 367 -9.57 11.95 -10.24
CA TYR A 367 -8.83 11.13 -9.29
C TYR A 367 -7.33 11.49 -9.25
N PRO A 368 -6.65 11.32 -8.10
CA PRO A 368 -5.20 11.47 -7.98
C PRO A 368 -4.42 10.60 -8.97
N PHE A 369 -3.27 11.10 -9.43
CA PHE A 369 -2.41 10.41 -10.40
C PHE A 369 -1.06 10.09 -9.77
N TYR A 370 -0.68 8.82 -9.76
CA TYR A 370 0.58 8.32 -9.19
C TYR A 370 1.44 7.60 -10.23
N ASP A 371 2.76 7.74 -10.11
CA ASP A 371 3.78 7.13 -10.98
C ASP A 371 4.91 6.53 -10.12
N ALA A 372 5.97 6.01 -10.74
CA ALA A 372 6.98 5.19 -10.06
C ALA A 372 6.34 3.95 -9.39
N LEU A 373 5.40 3.34 -10.11
CA LEU A 373 4.94 1.98 -9.89
C LEU A 373 6.00 1.06 -10.51
N PHE A 374 7.16 0.94 -9.86
CA PHE A 374 8.34 0.26 -10.38
C PHE A 374 8.78 -0.87 -9.43
N CYS A 375 8.16 -2.04 -9.48
CA CYS A 375 6.85 -2.33 -10.06
C CYS A 375 5.87 -2.82 -9.00
N SER A 376 4.63 -3.10 -9.42
CA SER A 376 3.63 -3.72 -8.54
C SER A 376 4.10 -5.06 -7.96
N TRP A 377 4.97 -5.78 -8.68
CA TRP A 377 5.55 -7.07 -8.27
C TRP A 377 6.32 -6.95 -6.94
N ASP A 378 7.18 -5.95 -6.80
CA ASP A 378 7.96 -5.71 -5.58
C ASP A 378 7.05 -5.15 -4.48
N THR A 379 6.20 -4.17 -4.83
CA THR A 379 5.45 -3.38 -3.85
C THR A 379 4.22 -4.06 -3.26
N PHE A 380 3.57 -5.03 -3.95
CA PHE A 380 2.39 -5.72 -3.40
C PHE A 380 2.73 -6.54 -2.14
N ARG A 381 3.97 -7.04 -2.06
CA ARG A 381 4.42 -7.97 -1.02
C ARG A 381 4.45 -7.32 0.36
N THR A 382 4.96 -6.09 0.46
CA THR A 382 5.13 -5.40 1.77
C THR A 382 4.88 -3.89 1.75
N VAL A 383 5.09 -3.16 0.66
CA VAL A 383 4.87 -1.69 0.63
C VAL A 383 3.39 -1.35 0.76
N HIS A 384 2.54 -1.94 -0.07
CA HIS A 384 1.09 -1.72 0.01
C HIS A 384 0.48 -2.21 1.33
N PRO A 385 0.85 -3.39 1.87
CA PRO A 385 0.45 -3.78 3.21
C PRO A 385 0.93 -2.84 4.32
N LEU A 386 2.10 -2.20 4.22
CA LEU A 386 2.54 -1.18 5.19
C LEU A 386 1.66 0.08 5.11
N LEU A 387 1.40 0.56 3.90
CA LEU A 387 0.45 1.65 3.68
C LEU A 387 -0.96 1.30 4.20
N SER A 388 -1.38 0.03 4.13
CA SER A 388 -2.68 -0.43 4.67
C SER A 388 -2.83 -0.25 6.20
N ILE A 389 -1.73 -0.21 6.96
CA ILE A 389 -1.78 -0.05 8.42
C ILE A 389 -1.45 1.36 8.90
N THR A 390 -0.59 2.12 8.20
CA THR A 390 -0.21 3.50 8.57
C THR A 390 -0.95 4.59 7.79
N SER A 391 -1.14 4.38 6.48
CA SER A 391 -1.41 5.43 5.49
C SER A 391 -2.57 5.09 4.52
N PRO A 392 -3.76 4.60 4.97
CA PRO A 392 -4.79 4.17 4.02
C PRO A 392 -5.38 5.31 3.16
N ARG A 393 -5.30 6.57 3.60
CA ARG A 393 -5.76 7.71 2.79
C ARG A 393 -4.90 7.87 1.54
N GLU A 394 -3.58 7.89 1.69
CA GLU A 394 -2.63 7.92 0.57
C GLU A 394 -2.70 6.62 -0.24
N TRP A 395 -2.92 5.47 0.40
CA TRP A 395 -3.09 4.20 -0.32
C TRP A 395 -4.34 4.20 -1.21
N ALA A 396 -5.46 4.77 -0.74
CA ALA A 396 -6.69 4.90 -1.53
C ALA A 396 -6.49 5.77 -2.78
N GLU A 397 -5.69 6.84 -2.69
CA GLU A 397 -5.29 7.63 -3.86
C GLU A 397 -4.48 6.78 -4.86
N ILE A 398 -3.55 5.96 -4.37
CA ILE A 398 -2.72 5.09 -5.21
C ILE A 398 -3.55 3.97 -5.85
N VAL A 399 -4.47 3.33 -5.12
CA VAL A 399 -5.43 2.34 -5.64
C VAL A 399 -6.30 2.96 -6.74
N ASN A 400 -6.77 4.19 -6.55
CA ASN A 400 -7.43 4.95 -7.60
C ASN A 400 -6.54 5.18 -8.83
N ALA A 401 -5.23 5.41 -8.67
CA ALA A 401 -4.30 5.57 -9.80
C ALA A 401 -4.01 4.27 -10.59
N TYR A 402 -4.32 3.10 -10.03
CA TYR A 402 -4.40 1.82 -10.74
C TYR A 402 -5.73 1.69 -11.50
N ILE A 403 -6.85 1.94 -10.83
CA ILE A 403 -8.21 1.88 -11.40
C ILE A 403 -8.37 2.87 -12.56
N ASP A 404 -7.89 4.10 -12.40
CA ASP A 404 -7.91 5.13 -13.44
C ASP A 404 -7.01 4.78 -14.63
N GLY A 405 -5.94 4.01 -14.39
CA GLY A 405 -5.17 3.36 -15.45
C GLY A 405 -5.99 2.34 -16.24
N TRP A 406 -6.77 1.48 -15.56
CA TRP A 406 -7.70 0.56 -16.21
C TRP A 406 -8.78 1.31 -17.00
N ARG A 407 -9.46 2.32 -16.43
CA ARG A 407 -10.50 3.11 -17.14
C ARG A 407 -10.03 3.64 -18.49
N ASN A 408 -8.78 4.12 -18.55
CA ASN A 408 -8.23 4.81 -19.72
C ASN A 408 -7.42 3.91 -20.67
N THR A 409 -7.09 2.67 -20.28
CA THR A 409 -6.28 1.74 -21.11
C THR A 409 -6.86 0.33 -21.28
N GLY A 410 -7.90 -0.03 -20.53
CA GLY A 410 -8.53 -1.35 -20.50
C GLY A 410 -7.89 -2.36 -19.54
N PHE A 411 -6.77 -2.03 -18.88
CA PHE A 411 -6.02 -2.96 -18.03
C PHE A 411 -5.40 -2.27 -16.80
N ILE A 412 -5.29 -2.99 -15.69
CA ILE A 412 -4.55 -2.51 -14.50
C ILE A 412 -3.07 -2.30 -14.88
N PRO A 413 -2.45 -1.14 -14.59
CA PRO A 413 -1.04 -0.91 -14.89
C PRO A 413 -0.14 -1.73 -13.97
N GLU A 414 0.83 -2.47 -14.51
CA GLU A 414 1.69 -3.37 -13.72
C GLU A 414 3.03 -2.72 -13.34
N CYS A 415 3.75 -2.22 -14.35
CA CYS A 415 4.90 -1.34 -14.20
C CYS A 415 4.55 0.01 -14.84
N ARG A 416 4.71 1.13 -14.12
CA ARG A 416 4.58 2.48 -14.66
C ARG A 416 5.69 3.38 -14.11
N ALA A 417 6.51 3.93 -15.01
CA ALA A 417 7.64 4.79 -14.68
C ALA A 417 7.82 5.89 -15.73
N ASN A 418 8.17 7.10 -15.30
CA ASN A 418 8.27 8.29 -16.16
C ASN A 418 6.96 8.51 -16.96
N THR A 419 5.83 8.22 -16.33
CA THR A 419 4.45 8.18 -16.88
C THR A 419 4.18 7.11 -17.95
N LYS A 420 5.14 6.22 -18.28
CA LYS A 420 5.02 5.18 -19.31
C LYS A 420 4.86 3.78 -18.73
N ALA A 421 4.16 2.91 -19.45
CA ALA A 421 4.09 1.48 -19.11
C ALA A 421 5.47 0.82 -19.26
N GLY A 422 5.90 0.05 -18.27
CA GLY A 422 7.16 -0.69 -18.29
C GLY A 422 7.03 -2.08 -18.94
N TYR A 423 7.84 -3.03 -18.46
CA TYR A 423 7.71 -4.44 -18.82
C TYR A 423 7.23 -5.26 -17.62
N VAL A 424 6.18 -6.06 -17.78
CA VAL A 424 5.67 -6.97 -16.75
C VAL A 424 6.80 -7.86 -16.21
N GLN A 425 6.96 -7.91 -14.89
CA GLN A 425 7.93 -8.74 -14.18
C GLN A 425 7.40 -10.18 -14.01
N GLY A 426 7.16 -10.64 -12.78
CA GLY A 426 6.76 -12.02 -12.53
C GLY A 426 5.33 -12.34 -12.94
N GLY A 427 4.37 -11.45 -12.66
CA GLY A 427 2.95 -11.81 -12.66
C GLY A 427 2.01 -10.75 -13.22
N SER A 428 0.99 -10.41 -12.45
CA SER A 428 -0.01 -9.38 -12.73
C SER A 428 -0.57 -8.97 -11.37
N ASP A 429 0.10 -7.98 -10.81
CA ASP A 429 0.45 -7.84 -9.39
C ASP A 429 -0.17 -6.56 -8.80
N GLY A 430 -0.61 -5.64 -9.67
CA GLY A 430 -1.64 -4.65 -9.33
C GLY A 430 -2.96 -5.27 -8.85
N MET A 431 -3.24 -6.52 -9.23
CA MET A 431 -4.44 -7.25 -8.81
C MET A 431 -4.45 -7.62 -7.30
N PRO A 432 -3.40 -8.28 -6.75
CA PRO A 432 -3.18 -8.40 -5.31
C PRO A 432 -3.40 -7.10 -4.52
N ILE A 433 -2.90 -5.96 -5.01
CA ILE A 433 -3.02 -4.64 -4.36
C ILE A 433 -4.50 -4.20 -4.27
N LEU A 434 -5.26 -4.31 -5.37
CA LEU A 434 -6.69 -3.99 -5.39
C LEU A 434 -7.52 -4.96 -4.52
N GLY A 435 -7.20 -6.26 -4.54
CA GLY A 435 -7.85 -7.24 -3.67
C GLY A 435 -7.58 -7.01 -2.19
N ASP A 436 -6.36 -6.61 -1.83
CA ASP A 436 -5.98 -6.25 -0.46
C ASP A 436 -6.73 -5.01 0.04
N PHE A 437 -6.89 -3.99 -0.81
CA PHE A 437 -7.74 -2.84 -0.50
C PHE A 437 -9.21 -3.23 -0.32
N ALA A 438 -9.76 -4.06 -1.22
CA ALA A 438 -11.14 -4.50 -1.12
C ALA A 438 -11.44 -5.26 0.19
N VAL A 439 -10.53 -6.13 0.63
CA VAL A 439 -10.68 -6.87 1.90
C VAL A 439 -10.56 -5.97 3.12
N LYS A 440 -9.60 -5.04 3.14
CA LYS A 440 -9.28 -4.22 4.34
C LYS A 440 -10.09 -2.94 4.45
N TYR A 441 -10.51 -2.36 3.32
CA TYR A 441 -11.15 -1.05 3.22
C TYR A 441 -12.34 -1.00 2.25
N GLY A 442 -12.81 -2.12 1.70
CA GLY A 442 -13.96 -2.15 0.78
C GLY A 442 -15.23 -1.51 1.35
N SER A 443 -15.51 -1.72 2.63
CA SER A 443 -16.62 -1.09 3.36
C SER A 443 -16.48 0.43 3.53
N LEU A 444 -15.24 0.95 3.52
CA LEU A 444 -14.91 2.38 3.64
C LEU A 444 -14.53 3.00 2.28
N ALA A 445 -14.65 2.25 1.18
CA ALA A 445 -14.18 2.68 -0.14
C ALA A 445 -14.82 4.00 -0.58
N LYS A 446 -16.12 4.20 -0.30
CA LYS A 446 -16.85 5.46 -0.55
C LYS A 446 -16.28 6.65 0.23
N GLU A 447 -15.90 6.46 1.49
CA GLU A 447 -15.31 7.52 2.35
C GLU A 447 -13.86 7.85 1.95
N LEU A 448 -13.14 6.85 1.42
CA LEU A 448 -11.79 6.97 0.89
C LEU A 448 -11.75 7.36 -0.60
N GLY A 449 -12.90 7.61 -1.22
CA GLY A 449 -13.01 8.07 -2.61
C GLY A 449 -12.66 7.01 -3.67
N VAL A 450 -12.69 5.72 -3.34
CA VAL A 450 -12.41 4.60 -4.25
C VAL A 450 -13.73 3.99 -4.77
N PRO A 451 -14.01 4.02 -6.09
CA PRO A 451 -15.20 3.37 -6.63
C PRO A 451 -15.06 1.84 -6.61
N ALA A 452 -15.78 1.20 -5.70
CA ALA A 452 -15.67 -0.25 -5.47
C ALA A 452 -16.11 -1.11 -6.68
N ASP A 453 -17.04 -0.62 -7.50
CA ASP A 453 -17.45 -1.32 -8.73
C ASP A 453 -16.38 -1.23 -9.83
N ASP A 454 -15.75 -0.07 -10.02
CA ASP A 454 -14.60 0.06 -10.93
C ASP A 454 -13.44 -0.84 -10.46
N LEU A 455 -13.19 -0.90 -9.14
CA LEU A 455 -12.16 -1.77 -8.55
C LEU A 455 -12.43 -3.25 -8.91
N TYR A 456 -13.66 -3.72 -8.69
CA TYR A 456 -14.01 -5.10 -9.01
C TYR A 456 -14.00 -5.37 -10.52
N GLN A 457 -14.47 -4.44 -11.34
CA GLN A 457 -14.45 -4.60 -12.80
C GLN A 457 -13.02 -4.58 -13.36
N ALA A 458 -12.13 -3.73 -12.85
CA ALA A 458 -10.71 -3.72 -13.22
C ALA A 458 -10.02 -5.06 -12.91
N LEU A 459 -10.34 -5.65 -11.75
CA LEU A 459 -9.90 -7.00 -11.38
C LEU A 459 -10.45 -8.05 -12.36
N VAL A 460 -11.76 -8.06 -12.61
CA VAL A 460 -12.41 -9.03 -13.52
C VAL A 460 -11.88 -8.92 -14.96
N ASP A 461 -11.74 -7.71 -15.49
CA ASP A 461 -11.24 -7.48 -16.85
C ASP A 461 -9.79 -7.94 -17.00
N THR A 462 -8.92 -7.61 -16.04
CA THR A 462 -7.51 -8.04 -16.04
C THR A 462 -7.40 -9.56 -15.83
N ALA A 463 -8.37 -10.18 -15.15
CA ALA A 463 -8.50 -11.62 -14.98
C ALA A 463 -9.09 -12.36 -16.19
N GLU A 464 -9.72 -11.67 -17.15
CA GLU A 464 -10.42 -12.30 -18.28
C GLU A 464 -9.83 -11.96 -19.65
N ASN A 465 -9.35 -10.73 -19.86
CA ASN A 465 -9.00 -10.23 -21.18
C ASN A 465 -7.49 -10.37 -21.43
N THR A 466 -7.10 -10.82 -22.62
CA THR A 466 -5.69 -10.82 -23.05
C THR A 466 -5.38 -9.48 -23.72
N PRO A 467 -4.41 -8.69 -23.24
CA PRO A 467 -3.98 -7.49 -23.94
C PRO A 467 -3.20 -7.84 -25.21
N PRO A 468 -3.21 -6.97 -26.26
CA PRO A 468 -2.44 -7.19 -27.49
C PRO A 468 -0.92 -7.30 -27.27
N ASP A 469 -0.41 -6.70 -26.19
CA ASP A 469 0.96 -6.85 -25.69
C ASP A 469 0.94 -7.14 -24.17
N TRP A 470 0.94 -8.43 -23.81
CA TRP A 470 1.00 -8.88 -22.42
C TRP A 470 2.43 -8.84 -21.83
N TYR A 471 3.41 -8.32 -22.57
CA TYR A 471 4.74 -8.01 -22.03
C TYR A 471 4.77 -6.68 -21.26
N ARG A 472 3.77 -5.81 -21.46
CA ARG A 472 3.74 -4.45 -20.88
C ARG A 472 2.58 -4.21 -19.91
N VAL A 473 1.51 -5.00 -19.97
CA VAL A 473 0.36 -4.90 -19.05
C VAL A 473 -0.39 -6.23 -18.95
N GLY A 474 -1.08 -6.48 -17.83
CA GLY A 474 -2.05 -7.58 -17.69
C GLY A 474 -1.49 -8.99 -17.93
N ARG A 475 -2.30 -9.87 -18.54
CA ARG A 475 -2.11 -11.33 -18.50
C ARG A 475 -2.24 -12.03 -19.85
N GLN A 476 -1.50 -13.12 -20.03
CA GLN A 476 -1.69 -14.06 -21.15
C GLN A 476 -2.95 -14.94 -20.96
N ASN A 477 -4.12 -14.32 -20.80
CA ASN A 477 -5.36 -14.97 -20.37
C ASN A 477 -5.90 -16.03 -21.35
N THR A 478 -5.55 -15.96 -22.64
CA THR A 478 -5.88 -16.98 -23.64
C THR A 478 -5.31 -18.33 -23.24
N ALA A 479 -4.03 -18.36 -22.83
CA ALA A 479 -3.37 -19.56 -22.33
C ALA A 479 -3.99 -19.99 -20.98
N TRP A 480 -4.05 -19.05 -20.04
CA TRP A 480 -4.52 -19.31 -18.67
C TRP A 480 -5.89 -19.98 -18.64
N LYS A 481 -6.85 -19.49 -19.43
CA LYS A 481 -8.22 -20.03 -19.51
C LYS A 481 -8.34 -21.28 -20.41
N THR A 482 -7.44 -21.51 -21.36
CA THR A 482 -7.46 -22.71 -22.22
C THR A 482 -6.84 -23.92 -21.54
N PHE A 483 -5.78 -23.73 -20.76
CA PHE A 483 -4.97 -24.83 -20.19
C PHE A 483 -5.07 -24.97 -18.67
N GLY A 484 -5.44 -23.89 -17.95
CA GLY A 484 -5.30 -23.83 -16.48
C GLY A 484 -3.84 -23.67 -16.03
N TYR A 485 -2.94 -23.29 -16.93
CA TYR A 485 -1.53 -23.01 -16.69
C TYR A 485 -0.97 -22.18 -17.87
N ILE A 486 0.26 -21.67 -17.77
CA ILE A 486 0.94 -21.02 -18.89
C ILE A 486 1.87 -22.03 -19.57
N PRO A 487 1.63 -22.41 -20.84
CA PRO A 487 2.41 -23.42 -21.52
C PRO A 487 3.70 -22.84 -22.14
N THR A 488 4.79 -23.58 -22.01
CA THR A 488 6.04 -23.32 -22.76
C THR A 488 5.91 -23.73 -24.23
N ALA A 489 6.71 -23.10 -25.09
CA ALA A 489 6.74 -23.33 -26.55
C ALA A 489 5.37 -23.22 -27.25
N TRP A 490 4.51 -22.31 -26.77
CA TRP A 490 3.17 -22.04 -27.32
C TRP A 490 3.08 -20.63 -27.94
N VAL A 491 2.19 -20.46 -28.91
CA VAL A 491 1.93 -19.19 -29.60
C VAL A 491 0.44 -18.88 -29.49
N ASP A 492 0.09 -17.64 -29.14
CA ASP A 492 -1.29 -17.25 -28.89
C ASP A 492 -2.09 -17.11 -30.20
N PRO A 493 -3.18 -17.88 -30.40
CA PRO A 493 -3.96 -17.85 -31.64
C PRO A 493 -4.79 -16.57 -31.81
N SER A 494 -4.90 -15.72 -30.79
CA SER A 494 -5.49 -14.37 -30.92
C SER A 494 -4.57 -13.38 -31.66
N GLY A 495 -3.27 -13.70 -31.79
CA GLY A 495 -2.24 -12.77 -32.24
C GLY A 495 -1.66 -11.88 -31.13
N SER A 496 -2.11 -12.03 -29.87
CA SER A 496 -1.56 -11.30 -28.72
C SER A 496 -0.08 -11.63 -28.47
N THR A 497 0.73 -10.60 -28.32
CA THR A 497 2.20 -10.69 -28.29
C THR A 497 2.78 -10.55 -26.88
N GLY A 498 3.98 -11.10 -26.68
CA GLY A 498 4.78 -10.89 -25.48
C GLY A 498 5.98 -11.83 -25.40
N LEU A 499 6.79 -11.72 -24.34
CA LEU A 499 8.01 -12.54 -24.15
C LEU A 499 7.65 -13.95 -23.62
N PRO A 500 7.85 -15.04 -24.40
CA PRO A 500 7.36 -16.38 -24.05
C PRO A 500 8.32 -17.12 -23.10
N THR A 501 8.56 -16.52 -21.93
CA THR A 501 9.40 -17.06 -20.85
C THR A 501 8.69 -16.85 -19.49
N ARG A 502 9.34 -17.23 -18.38
CA ARG A 502 8.82 -17.03 -17.01
C ARG A 502 7.45 -17.69 -16.78
N GLU A 503 7.17 -18.77 -17.50
CA GLU A 503 5.83 -19.38 -17.61
C GLU A 503 5.33 -19.93 -16.26
N ALA A 504 6.21 -20.49 -15.45
CA ALA A 504 5.85 -20.97 -14.12
C ALA A 504 5.60 -19.80 -13.16
N SER A 505 6.51 -18.83 -13.04
CA SER A 505 6.28 -17.64 -12.19
C SER A 505 4.97 -16.92 -12.56
N ARG A 506 4.71 -16.68 -13.85
CA ARG A 506 3.45 -16.08 -14.32
C ARG A 506 2.23 -16.89 -13.89
N ALA A 507 2.27 -18.22 -13.98
CA ALA A 507 1.15 -19.06 -13.56
C ALA A 507 0.91 -19.04 -12.03
N LEU A 508 1.97 -19.01 -11.23
CA LEU A 508 1.88 -18.94 -9.76
C LEU A 508 1.30 -17.58 -9.30
N GLU A 509 1.76 -16.47 -9.88
CA GLU A 509 1.30 -15.12 -9.53
C GLU A 509 -0.06 -14.78 -10.18
N TYR A 510 -0.39 -15.33 -11.36
CA TYR A 510 -1.75 -15.26 -11.91
C TYR A 510 -2.77 -15.94 -11.00
N ALA A 511 -2.41 -17.08 -10.39
CA ALA A 511 -3.25 -17.75 -9.39
C ALA A 511 -3.46 -16.91 -8.12
N LEU A 512 -2.44 -16.17 -7.65
CA LEU A 512 -2.58 -15.24 -6.53
C LEU A 512 -3.49 -14.04 -6.88
N GLY A 513 -3.36 -13.46 -8.07
CA GLY A 513 -4.29 -12.39 -8.47
C GLY A 513 -5.71 -12.90 -8.78
N ASP A 514 -5.90 -14.17 -9.16
CA ASP A 514 -7.23 -14.78 -9.20
C ASP A 514 -7.83 -14.90 -7.79
N PHE A 515 -7.02 -15.25 -6.79
CA PHE A 515 -7.42 -15.18 -5.38
C PHE A 515 -7.78 -13.74 -4.96
N ALA A 516 -7.08 -12.72 -5.45
CA ALA A 516 -7.44 -11.32 -5.23
C ALA A 516 -8.83 -10.96 -5.80
N VAL A 517 -9.21 -11.48 -6.99
CA VAL A 517 -10.59 -11.30 -7.53
C VAL A 517 -11.63 -12.01 -6.66
N ARG A 518 -11.35 -13.24 -6.21
CA ARG A 518 -12.21 -13.98 -5.28
C ARG A 518 -12.44 -13.15 -3.99
N GLN A 519 -11.37 -12.61 -3.43
CA GLN A 519 -11.38 -11.88 -2.16
C GLN A 519 -12.14 -10.55 -2.28
N ALA A 520 -11.88 -9.77 -3.32
CA ALA A 520 -12.70 -8.60 -3.63
C ALA A 520 -14.17 -8.96 -3.89
N GLY A 521 -14.43 -10.10 -4.54
CA GLY A 521 -15.79 -10.62 -4.77
C GLY A 521 -16.55 -10.92 -3.48
N ILE A 522 -15.88 -11.46 -2.45
CA ILE A 522 -16.48 -11.68 -1.12
C ILE A 522 -16.69 -10.36 -0.39
N ALA A 523 -15.65 -9.52 -0.30
CA ALA A 523 -15.70 -8.26 0.46
C ALA A 523 -16.65 -7.21 -0.12
N LEU A 524 -16.96 -7.30 -1.43
CA LEU A 524 -17.87 -6.39 -2.14
C LEU A 524 -19.19 -7.08 -2.56
N HIS A 525 -19.54 -8.19 -1.91
CA HIS A 525 -20.82 -8.93 -2.06
C HIS A 525 -21.20 -9.25 -3.51
N LYS A 526 -20.22 -9.67 -4.32
CA LYS A 526 -20.39 -10.02 -5.74
C LYS A 526 -20.85 -11.47 -5.92
N SER A 527 -21.06 -11.88 -7.17
CA SER A 527 -21.77 -13.13 -7.47
C SER A 527 -21.07 -14.38 -6.91
N SER A 528 -21.86 -15.30 -6.33
CA SER A 528 -21.34 -16.59 -5.85
C SER A 528 -20.73 -17.44 -6.98
N ALA A 529 -21.18 -17.22 -8.23
CA ALA A 529 -20.61 -17.82 -9.43
C ALA A 529 -19.18 -17.31 -9.70
N ASP A 530 -18.92 -16.01 -9.58
CA ASP A 530 -17.57 -15.44 -9.69
C ASP A 530 -16.67 -15.91 -8.54
N ILE A 531 -17.17 -15.86 -7.30
CA ILE A 531 -16.42 -16.29 -6.11
C ILE A 531 -15.99 -17.76 -6.28
N ALA A 532 -16.88 -18.65 -6.74
CA ALA A 532 -16.55 -20.06 -7.02
C ALA A 532 -15.59 -20.23 -8.21
N LYS A 533 -15.78 -19.46 -9.30
CA LYS A 533 -14.92 -19.45 -10.49
C LYS A 533 -13.48 -19.07 -10.13
N TYR A 534 -13.29 -17.95 -9.45
CA TYR A 534 -11.96 -17.45 -9.08
C TYR A 534 -11.35 -18.23 -7.92
N THR A 535 -12.15 -18.79 -7.00
CA THR A 535 -11.69 -19.84 -6.05
C THR A 535 -11.03 -20.99 -6.80
N ASN A 536 -11.75 -21.63 -7.73
CA ASN A 536 -11.23 -22.77 -8.49
C ASN A 536 -10.00 -22.39 -9.33
N ARG A 537 -10.00 -21.20 -9.97
CA ARG A 537 -8.89 -20.78 -10.83
C ARG A 537 -7.65 -20.36 -10.04
N SER A 538 -7.81 -19.85 -8.82
CA SER A 538 -6.69 -19.58 -7.91
C SER A 538 -5.96 -20.85 -7.41
N MET A 539 -6.54 -22.04 -7.58
CA MET A 539 -5.84 -23.31 -7.33
C MET A 539 -4.97 -23.78 -8.50
N ASN A 540 -5.01 -23.13 -9.67
CA ASN A 540 -4.27 -23.57 -10.87
C ASN A 540 -2.75 -23.61 -10.71
N PHE A 541 -2.17 -22.99 -9.68
CA PHE A 541 -0.74 -23.09 -9.38
C PHE A 541 -0.27 -24.56 -9.29
N VAL A 542 -1.13 -25.47 -8.79
CA VAL A 542 -0.81 -26.91 -8.70
C VAL A 542 -0.59 -27.58 -10.06
N ASN A 543 -1.05 -26.98 -11.16
CA ASN A 543 -0.82 -27.50 -12.51
C ASN A 543 0.64 -27.42 -12.97
N HIS A 544 1.50 -26.71 -12.23
CA HIS A 544 2.95 -26.68 -12.43
C HIS A 544 3.73 -27.65 -11.53
N TRP A 545 3.08 -28.32 -10.57
CA TRP A 545 3.76 -29.24 -9.65
C TRP A 545 4.02 -30.61 -10.29
N ASP A 546 5.29 -30.92 -10.58
CA ASP A 546 5.72 -32.25 -11.00
C ASP A 546 6.22 -33.06 -9.78
N PRO A 547 5.48 -34.06 -9.29
CA PRO A 547 5.88 -34.89 -8.15
C PRO A 547 7.06 -35.83 -8.46
N SER A 548 7.46 -35.99 -9.73
CA SER A 548 8.53 -36.90 -10.15
C SER A 548 9.92 -36.25 -10.19
N VAL A 549 10.00 -34.92 -10.22
CA VAL A 549 11.28 -34.19 -10.14
C VAL A 549 11.84 -34.29 -8.73
N THR A 550 13.17 -34.45 -8.63
CA THR A 550 13.89 -34.55 -7.36
C THR A 550 15.14 -33.66 -7.34
N SER A 551 15.47 -33.10 -6.18
CA SER A 551 16.72 -32.35 -5.93
C SER A 551 17.09 -32.40 -4.45
N ASP A 552 18.38 -32.52 -4.14
CA ASP A 552 18.96 -32.75 -2.79
C ASP A 552 18.23 -33.80 -1.91
N GLY A 553 17.60 -34.80 -2.52
CA GLY A 553 16.86 -35.86 -1.81
C GLY A 553 15.39 -35.54 -1.51
N PHE A 554 14.90 -34.35 -1.87
CA PHE A 554 13.47 -34.00 -1.83
C PHE A 554 12.81 -34.30 -3.18
N SER A 555 11.50 -34.59 -3.15
CA SER A 555 10.66 -34.83 -4.33
C SER A 555 9.60 -33.76 -4.49
N GLY A 556 9.15 -33.54 -5.72
CA GLY A 556 8.08 -32.60 -6.05
C GLY A 556 8.59 -31.17 -6.19
N PHE A 557 8.48 -30.60 -7.39
CA PHE A 557 8.93 -29.24 -7.70
C PHE A 557 7.97 -28.56 -8.68
N MET A 558 7.89 -27.23 -8.64
CA MET A 558 7.26 -26.47 -9.70
C MET A 558 8.14 -26.55 -10.96
N GLN A 559 7.52 -26.80 -12.11
CA GLN A 559 8.18 -27.01 -13.42
C GLN A 559 7.39 -26.31 -14.51
N ARG A 560 8.02 -26.02 -15.67
CA ARG A 560 7.26 -25.62 -16.86
C ARG A 560 6.45 -26.79 -17.40
N ARG A 561 5.48 -26.48 -18.27
CA ARG A 561 4.59 -27.47 -18.88
C ARG A 561 4.33 -27.15 -20.34
N TYR A 562 4.32 -28.15 -21.21
CA TYR A 562 3.95 -28.00 -22.62
C TYR A 562 2.42 -27.98 -22.76
N ALA A 563 1.91 -27.36 -23.83
CA ALA A 563 0.46 -27.30 -24.13
C ALA A 563 -0.23 -28.67 -24.32
N ASN A 564 0.53 -29.78 -24.41
CA ASN A 564 0.01 -31.15 -24.42
C ASN A 564 -0.18 -31.74 -23.00
N GLY A 565 0.06 -30.97 -21.94
CA GLY A 565 -0.04 -31.40 -20.54
C GLY A 565 1.18 -32.10 -19.95
N THR A 566 2.24 -32.36 -20.74
CA THR A 566 3.50 -32.95 -20.23
C THR A 566 4.43 -31.89 -19.64
N PHE A 567 5.20 -32.22 -18.60
CA PHE A 567 6.15 -31.29 -18.00
C PHE A 567 7.37 -31.04 -18.90
N ALA A 568 7.89 -29.82 -18.85
CA ALA A 568 9.09 -29.38 -19.51
C ALA A 568 10.14 -29.10 -18.42
N PHE A 569 11.16 -29.95 -18.34
CA PHE A 569 12.11 -29.92 -17.22
C PHE A 569 12.82 -28.56 -17.10
N SER A 570 12.97 -28.13 -15.85
CA SER A 570 13.71 -26.95 -15.43
C SER A 570 14.54 -27.35 -14.19
N PRO A 571 15.88 -27.24 -14.21
CA PRO A 571 16.70 -27.67 -13.06
C PRO A 571 16.27 -26.94 -11.78
N PRO A 572 15.95 -27.66 -10.68
CA PRO A 572 15.42 -27.01 -9.47
C PRO A 572 16.29 -25.89 -8.90
N ASP A 573 17.61 -26.04 -9.03
CA ASP A 573 18.69 -25.18 -8.53
C ASP A 573 19.10 -24.04 -9.50
N ALA A 574 18.64 -24.08 -10.75
CA ALA A 574 18.85 -22.99 -11.70
C ALA A 574 18.23 -21.69 -11.15
N CYS A 575 18.90 -20.55 -11.39
CA CYS A 575 18.50 -19.24 -10.89
C CYS A 575 18.51 -19.07 -9.36
N SER A 576 19.18 -19.96 -8.63
CA SER A 576 19.50 -19.75 -7.21
C SER A 576 20.89 -19.12 -7.03
N PRO A 577 21.22 -18.57 -5.84
CA PRO A 577 22.56 -18.05 -5.53
C PRO A 577 23.70 -19.08 -5.62
N ILE A 578 23.39 -20.37 -5.79
CA ILE A 578 24.36 -21.45 -5.96
C ILE A 578 24.20 -22.19 -7.30
N ASP A 579 23.49 -21.61 -8.29
CA ASP A 579 23.37 -22.12 -9.65
C ASP A 579 24.77 -22.41 -10.26
N PRO A 580 25.11 -23.66 -10.57
CA PRO A 580 26.45 -24.04 -11.02
C PRO A 580 26.71 -23.74 -12.51
N VAL A 581 25.70 -23.29 -13.27
CA VAL A 581 25.75 -23.09 -14.73
C VAL A 581 25.50 -21.63 -15.13
N GLY A 582 24.77 -20.86 -14.31
CA GLY A 582 24.53 -19.43 -14.52
C GLY A 582 23.49 -19.18 -15.63
N HIS A 583 22.23 -19.53 -15.35
CA HIS A 583 21.13 -19.38 -16.31
C HIS A 583 20.70 -17.91 -16.49
N SER A 584 20.02 -17.61 -17.61
CA SER A 584 19.30 -16.34 -17.75
C SER A 584 17.97 -16.43 -17.00
N CYS A 585 17.86 -15.66 -15.92
CA CYS A 585 16.75 -15.71 -14.96
C CYS A 585 15.86 -14.46 -15.03
N ALA A 586 16.42 -13.37 -15.55
CA ALA A 586 15.75 -12.10 -15.72
C ALA A 586 14.90 -12.08 -17.01
N ARG A 587 14.57 -10.87 -17.46
CA ARG A 587 13.75 -10.58 -18.63
C ARG A 587 14.55 -10.69 -19.94
N GLY A 588 14.74 -11.91 -20.43
CA GLY A 588 15.40 -12.20 -21.72
C GLY A 588 14.73 -13.35 -22.49
N SER A 589 14.96 -13.43 -23.81
CA SER A 589 14.50 -14.55 -24.66
C SER A 589 15.36 -15.81 -24.53
N ASP A 590 16.44 -15.71 -23.77
CA ASP A 590 17.36 -16.77 -23.36
C ASP A 590 16.97 -17.41 -22.01
N ASN A 591 16.00 -16.84 -21.28
CA ASN A 591 15.40 -17.47 -20.10
C ASN A 591 14.64 -18.74 -20.53
N ASN A 592 15.33 -19.87 -20.39
CA ASN A 592 14.90 -21.19 -20.79
C ASN A 592 14.55 -22.09 -19.60
N VAL A 593 14.32 -21.50 -18.42
CA VAL A 593 13.95 -22.20 -17.17
C VAL A 593 12.52 -21.92 -16.74
N GLY A 594 11.93 -20.78 -17.12
CA GLY A 594 10.52 -20.46 -16.87
C GLY A 594 10.21 -19.87 -15.50
N PHE A 595 11.22 -19.41 -14.78
CA PHE A 595 11.09 -18.66 -13.53
C PHE A 595 11.65 -17.24 -13.73
N TYR A 596 11.21 -16.30 -12.91
CA TYR A 596 11.68 -14.91 -12.95
C TYR A 596 12.50 -14.60 -11.70
N GLU A 597 13.78 -14.26 -11.91
CA GLU A 597 14.78 -13.84 -10.89
C GLU A 597 14.83 -14.71 -9.62
N SER A 598 14.40 -15.97 -9.77
CA SER A 598 14.24 -16.94 -8.68
C SER A 598 14.27 -18.36 -9.25
N SER A 599 14.42 -19.34 -8.38
CA SER A 599 14.58 -20.75 -8.71
C SER A 599 13.28 -21.54 -8.59
N SER A 600 13.24 -22.72 -9.22
CA SER A 600 12.18 -23.71 -8.98
C SER A 600 12.20 -24.21 -7.52
N TRP A 601 13.36 -24.23 -6.86
CA TRP A 601 13.50 -24.48 -5.42
C TRP A 601 12.71 -23.50 -4.56
N GLU A 602 12.80 -22.20 -4.87
CA GLU A 602 12.15 -21.12 -4.13
C GLU A 602 10.66 -20.98 -4.50
N MET A 603 10.35 -20.84 -5.79
CA MET A 603 8.97 -20.72 -6.27
C MET A 603 8.12 -21.97 -6.02
N SER A 604 8.73 -23.09 -5.60
CA SER A 604 8.01 -24.25 -5.05
C SER A 604 7.32 -24.00 -3.72
N PHE A 605 7.71 -22.96 -2.97
CA PHE A 605 7.04 -22.56 -1.73
C PHE A 605 5.91 -21.53 -1.97
N PHE A 606 5.91 -20.84 -3.12
CA PHE A 606 5.05 -19.69 -3.36
C PHE A 606 3.61 -20.06 -3.73
N ALA A 607 2.74 -20.05 -2.72
CA ALA A 607 1.28 -19.91 -2.87
C ALA A 607 0.66 -19.39 -1.55
N PRO A 608 0.88 -18.12 -1.16
CA PRO A 608 0.49 -17.59 0.16
C PRO A 608 -0.99 -17.75 0.50
N HIS A 609 -1.86 -17.88 -0.51
CA HIS A 609 -3.31 -18.14 -0.36
C HIS A 609 -3.68 -19.62 -0.13
N SER A 610 -2.75 -20.56 -0.30
CA SER A 610 -2.98 -22.02 -0.29
C SER A 610 -1.78 -22.79 0.27
N MET A 611 -1.18 -22.27 1.34
CA MET A 611 0.06 -22.83 1.90
C MET A 611 -0.13 -24.22 2.52
N SER A 612 -1.33 -24.58 3.03
CA SER A 612 -1.55 -25.95 3.51
C SER A 612 -1.52 -26.97 2.34
N THR A 613 -1.94 -26.58 1.13
CA THR A 613 -1.73 -27.35 -0.10
C THR A 613 -0.24 -27.51 -0.40
N ILE A 614 0.59 -26.47 -0.28
CA ILE A 614 2.05 -26.58 -0.46
C ILE A 614 2.66 -27.56 0.55
N VAL A 615 2.34 -27.43 1.84
CA VAL A 615 2.79 -28.36 2.90
C VAL A 615 2.37 -29.80 2.59
N LYS A 616 1.15 -30.00 2.08
CA LYS A 616 0.63 -31.32 1.67
C LYS A 616 1.34 -31.89 0.44
N LEU A 617 1.58 -31.06 -0.59
CA LEU A 617 2.30 -31.44 -1.81
C LEU A 617 3.77 -31.83 -1.52
N MET A 618 4.40 -31.16 -0.54
CA MET A 618 5.74 -31.48 -0.06
C MET A 618 5.82 -32.70 0.87
N GLY A 619 4.71 -33.41 1.11
CA GLY A 619 4.71 -34.62 1.95
C GLY A 619 4.54 -34.37 3.45
N GLY A 620 3.84 -33.29 3.84
CA GLY A 620 3.47 -32.99 5.22
C GLY A 620 4.48 -32.13 5.98
N ALA A 621 4.07 -31.67 7.16
CA ALA A 621 4.78 -30.65 7.94
C ALA A 621 6.25 -31.02 8.27
N GLU A 622 6.55 -32.25 8.65
CA GLU A 622 7.94 -32.67 8.95
C GLU A 622 8.85 -32.58 7.72
N THR A 623 8.37 -33.07 6.57
CA THR A 623 9.08 -33.00 5.29
C THR A 623 9.23 -31.55 4.83
N PHE A 624 8.20 -30.74 4.99
CA PHE A 624 8.20 -29.31 4.68
C PHE A 624 9.25 -28.55 5.52
N ILE A 625 9.25 -28.71 6.85
CA ILE A 625 10.23 -28.07 7.74
C ILE A 625 11.65 -28.47 7.36
N SER A 626 11.90 -29.78 7.15
CA SER A 626 13.20 -30.29 6.71
C SER A 626 13.65 -29.66 5.37
N ARG A 627 12.71 -29.44 4.45
CA ARG A 627 12.96 -28.81 3.14
C ARG A 627 13.25 -27.32 3.25
N VAL A 628 12.60 -26.60 4.14
CA VAL A 628 12.87 -25.17 4.42
C VAL A 628 14.22 -25.02 5.15
N ASP A 629 14.50 -25.85 6.15
CA ASP A 629 15.80 -25.84 6.84
C ASP A 629 16.95 -26.17 5.88
N HIS A 630 16.76 -27.15 4.99
CA HIS A 630 17.71 -27.41 3.90
C HIS A 630 17.82 -26.22 2.94
N TYR A 631 16.71 -25.58 2.55
CA TYR A 631 16.71 -24.43 1.63
C TYR A 631 17.67 -23.32 2.10
N PHE A 632 17.57 -22.93 3.38
CA PHE A 632 18.49 -21.97 3.98
C PHE A 632 19.90 -22.53 4.18
N ALA A 633 20.06 -23.76 4.71
CA ALA A 633 21.37 -24.32 5.04
C ALA A 633 22.25 -24.64 3.82
N LYS A 634 21.62 -24.95 2.67
CA LYS A 634 22.27 -25.20 1.38
C LYS A 634 22.69 -23.90 0.68
N GLY A 635 22.11 -22.75 1.04
CA GLY A 635 22.43 -21.44 0.48
C GLY A 635 21.56 -21.01 -0.71
N TYR A 636 20.35 -21.57 -0.87
CA TYR A 636 19.44 -21.17 -1.95
C TYR A 636 18.74 -19.81 -1.70
N PHE A 637 18.65 -19.35 -0.46
CA PHE A 637 17.97 -18.11 -0.08
C PHE A 637 18.77 -16.84 -0.39
N GLN A 638 18.13 -15.82 -0.98
CA GLN A 638 18.68 -14.48 -1.22
C GLN A 638 17.84 -13.42 -0.49
N ALA A 639 18.38 -12.78 0.55
CA ALA A 639 17.63 -11.77 1.31
C ALA A 639 17.31 -10.47 0.54
N GLY A 640 17.99 -10.22 -0.57
CA GLY A 640 17.68 -9.14 -1.51
C GLY A 640 17.03 -9.68 -2.78
N ASN A 641 15.84 -10.30 -2.64
CA ASN A 641 15.03 -10.83 -3.74
C ASN A 641 13.57 -11.01 -3.29
N GLU A 642 12.61 -10.56 -4.10
CA GLU A 642 11.20 -10.41 -3.73
C GLU A 642 10.46 -11.74 -3.47
N PRO A 643 10.71 -12.83 -4.24
CA PRO A 643 10.15 -14.15 -3.93
C PRO A 643 10.65 -14.73 -2.60
N SER A 644 11.81 -14.28 -2.10
CA SER A 644 12.38 -14.75 -0.84
C SER A 644 11.70 -14.20 0.41
N PHE A 645 10.82 -13.19 0.30
CA PHE A 645 10.31 -12.42 1.45
C PHE A 645 9.48 -13.25 2.45
N GLU A 646 8.71 -14.23 1.98
CA GLU A 646 7.85 -15.07 2.85
C GLU A 646 8.58 -16.29 3.45
N LEU A 647 9.70 -16.72 2.84
CA LEU A 647 10.47 -17.91 3.25
C LEU A 647 10.91 -17.93 4.72
N PRO A 648 11.22 -16.80 5.40
CA PRO A 648 11.50 -16.79 6.84
C PRO A 648 10.27 -17.14 7.69
N TRP A 649 9.07 -16.97 7.14
CA TRP A 649 7.78 -17.06 7.83
C TRP A 649 7.00 -18.34 7.51
N VAL A 650 7.34 -19.09 6.46
CA VAL A 650 6.53 -20.25 6.05
C VAL A 650 6.42 -21.37 7.11
N TYR A 651 7.31 -21.42 8.12
CA TYR A 651 7.18 -22.39 9.23
C TYR A 651 5.88 -22.22 10.04
N HIS A 652 5.22 -21.05 10.00
CA HIS A 652 3.90 -20.86 10.64
C HIS A 652 2.86 -21.84 10.10
N TYR A 653 2.81 -22.04 8.78
CA TYR A 653 1.89 -23.00 8.12
C TYR A 653 2.24 -24.47 8.42
N ALA A 654 3.44 -24.74 8.94
CA ALA A 654 3.88 -26.04 9.44
C ALA A 654 3.83 -26.16 10.98
N ASN A 655 3.04 -25.29 11.65
CA ASN A 655 2.84 -25.25 13.10
C ASN A 655 4.11 -24.94 13.93
N ARG A 656 5.08 -24.19 13.38
CA ARG A 656 6.40 -23.93 13.99
C ARG A 656 6.82 -22.45 13.96
N PRO A 657 6.06 -21.53 14.60
CA PRO A 657 6.42 -20.11 14.70
C PRO A 657 7.77 -19.87 15.40
N ASP A 658 8.19 -20.82 16.25
CA ASP A 658 9.48 -20.79 16.96
C ASP A 658 10.68 -20.81 16.01
N LEU A 659 10.56 -21.51 14.87
CA LEU A 659 11.59 -21.50 13.82
C LEU A 659 11.59 -20.19 13.04
N SER A 660 10.42 -19.62 12.74
CA SER A 660 10.31 -18.29 12.12
C SER A 660 10.98 -17.21 12.96
N ALA A 661 10.73 -17.21 14.28
CA ALA A 661 11.33 -16.24 15.20
C ALA A 661 12.87 -16.30 15.22
N LEU A 662 13.46 -17.49 15.15
CA LEU A 662 14.91 -17.69 15.01
C LEU A 662 15.41 -17.26 13.62
N ARG A 663 14.69 -17.63 12.56
CA ARG A 663 15.07 -17.37 11.16
C ARG A 663 15.06 -15.87 10.82
N VAL A 664 14.06 -15.13 11.29
CA VAL A 664 13.96 -13.68 11.09
C VAL A 664 15.08 -12.94 11.85
N ARG A 665 15.42 -13.36 13.08
CA ARG A 665 16.59 -12.83 13.81
C ARG A 665 17.90 -13.08 13.04
N GLU A 666 18.09 -14.29 12.54
CA GLU A 666 19.27 -14.65 11.72
C GLU A 666 19.38 -13.76 10.48
N ILE A 667 18.28 -13.59 9.74
CA ILE A 667 18.27 -12.88 8.45
C ILE A 667 18.47 -11.37 8.63
N VAL A 668 17.77 -10.73 9.58
CA VAL A 668 17.93 -9.29 9.81
C VAL A 668 19.38 -8.95 10.13
N TYR A 669 20.00 -9.62 11.11
CA TYR A 669 21.37 -9.31 11.52
C TYR A 669 22.47 -9.81 10.58
N LYS A 670 22.17 -10.66 9.59
CA LYS A 670 23.11 -11.01 8.51
C LYS A 670 23.10 -10.05 7.34
N ASN A 671 21.96 -9.40 7.06
CA ASN A 671 21.70 -8.73 5.79
C ASN A 671 21.43 -7.22 5.92
N PHE A 672 21.01 -6.75 7.09
CA PHE A 672 20.63 -5.36 7.31
C PHE A 672 21.50 -4.71 8.38
N ASN A 673 21.95 -3.48 8.13
CA ASN A 673 22.80 -2.71 9.04
C ASN A 673 22.69 -1.20 8.78
N THR A 674 23.21 -0.38 9.71
CA THR A 674 23.09 1.09 9.66
C THR A 674 24.11 1.79 8.74
N GLY A 675 24.96 1.03 8.02
CA GLY A 675 25.98 1.54 7.10
C GLY A 675 25.48 1.76 5.67
N ILE A 676 26.39 2.20 4.79
CA ILE A 676 26.05 2.54 3.39
C ILE A 676 25.60 1.33 2.56
N GLY A 677 26.17 0.15 2.83
CA GLY A 677 25.71 -1.15 2.33
C GLY A 677 24.79 -1.82 3.36
N GLY A 678 23.74 -1.09 3.76
CA GLY A 678 22.86 -1.44 4.87
C GLY A 678 21.67 -2.33 4.51
N ILE A 679 21.54 -2.70 3.24
CA ILE A 679 20.51 -3.59 2.68
C ILE A 679 21.16 -4.63 1.74
N PRO A 680 20.55 -5.82 1.54
CA PRO A 680 21.17 -6.95 0.84
C PRO A 680 21.11 -6.90 -0.69
N GLY A 681 20.28 -6.03 -1.27
CA GLY A 681 20.10 -5.86 -2.72
C GLY A 681 19.84 -4.41 -3.05
N ASN A 682 19.08 -4.16 -4.13
CA ASN A 682 18.30 -2.94 -4.33
C ASN A 682 17.35 -2.67 -3.16
N ASP A 683 16.77 -1.47 -3.05
CA ASP A 683 15.60 -1.24 -2.17
C ASP A 683 14.25 -1.42 -2.89
N ASP A 684 14.26 -1.52 -4.23
CA ASP A 684 13.14 -1.75 -5.17
C ASP A 684 11.81 -1.11 -4.75
N SER A 685 11.73 0.20 -4.97
CA SER A 685 10.58 1.05 -4.60
C SER A 685 10.14 0.93 -3.12
N GLY A 686 11.08 0.62 -2.23
CA GLY A 686 10.84 0.49 -0.80
C GLY A 686 10.46 -0.92 -0.34
N ALA A 687 10.50 -1.94 -1.22
CA ALA A 687 10.18 -3.33 -0.88
C ALA A 687 11.06 -3.88 0.26
N MET A 688 12.38 -3.72 0.19
CA MET A 688 13.29 -4.14 1.28
C MET A 688 13.07 -3.32 2.55
N ALA A 689 12.74 -2.03 2.40
CA ALA A 689 12.47 -1.14 3.52
C ALA A 689 11.21 -1.57 4.29
N SER A 690 10.08 -1.77 3.60
CA SER A 690 8.84 -2.25 4.21
C SER A 690 8.95 -3.66 4.77
N LEU A 691 9.69 -4.56 4.10
CA LEU A 691 10.01 -5.89 4.64
C LEU A 691 10.72 -5.78 6.01
N LEU A 692 11.74 -4.92 6.12
CA LEU A 692 12.46 -4.71 7.37
C LEU A 692 11.56 -4.09 8.45
N VAL A 693 10.71 -3.11 8.11
CA VAL A 693 9.74 -2.53 9.06
C VAL A 693 8.83 -3.61 9.64
N PHE A 694 8.29 -4.50 8.79
CA PHE A 694 7.50 -5.66 9.23
C PHE A 694 8.31 -6.60 10.13
N HIS A 695 9.52 -6.99 9.74
CA HIS A 695 10.39 -7.84 10.55
C HIS A 695 10.71 -7.23 11.92
N LEU A 696 11.00 -5.92 12.00
CA LEU A 696 11.29 -5.22 13.26
C LEU A 696 10.07 -5.12 14.18
N MET A 697 8.88 -4.89 13.62
CA MET A 697 7.60 -4.98 14.35
C MET A 697 7.25 -6.41 14.78
N GLY A 698 7.89 -7.44 14.22
CA GLY A 698 7.54 -8.83 14.48
C GLY A 698 6.23 -9.26 13.81
N LEU A 699 5.92 -8.70 12.64
CA LEU A 699 4.73 -9.01 11.84
C LEU A 699 5.13 -9.36 10.39
N TYR A 700 4.27 -10.05 9.65
CA TYR A 700 4.41 -10.21 8.19
C TYR A 700 3.04 -10.30 7.51
N PRO A 701 2.76 -9.51 6.45
CA PRO A 701 1.44 -9.48 5.81
C PRO A 701 1.20 -10.72 4.92
N VAL A 702 -0.03 -11.24 4.91
CA VAL A 702 -0.48 -12.23 3.92
C VAL A 702 -1.29 -11.52 2.83
N PRO A 703 -0.83 -11.44 1.56
CA PRO A 703 -1.46 -10.63 0.52
C PRO A 703 -2.93 -10.95 0.23
N SER A 704 -3.73 -9.91 0.01
CA SER A 704 -5.18 -10.01 -0.27
C SER A 704 -5.95 -10.75 0.85
N SER A 705 -5.57 -10.51 2.10
CA SER A 705 -6.23 -11.08 3.28
C SER A 705 -6.16 -10.13 4.47
N THR A 706 -6.90 -10.41 5.54
CA THR A 706 -6.76 -9.68 6.81
C THR A 706 -5.61 -10.19 7.69
N GLN A 707 -4.99 -11.34 7.39
CA GLN A 707 -4.00 -11.93 8.30
C GLN A 707 -2.62 -11.25 8.22
N PHE A 708 -2.03 -11.00 9.38
CA PHE A 708 -0.59 -10.82 9.56
C PHE A 708 -0.06 -11.99 10.38
N LEU A 709 1.02 -12.62 9.94
CA LEU A 709 1.75 -13.62 10.72
C LEU A 709 2.47 -12.93 11.88
N ILE A 710 2.48 -13.55 13.07
CA ILE A 710 3.07 -12.98 14.29
C ILE A 710 4.40 -13.67 14.61
N GLY A 711 5.46 -12.87 14.69
CA GLY A 711 6.78 -13.27 15.15
C GLY A 711 7.15 -12.62 16.47
N SER A 712 8.46 -12.60 16.75
CA SER A 712 9.03 -11.93 17.92
C SER A 712 9.53 -10.54 17.52
N PRO A 713 8.98 -9.42 18.03
CA PRO A 713 9.44 -8.09 17.66
C PRO A 713 10.90 -7.83 18.08
N PHE A 714 11.53 -6.87 17.42
CA PHE A 714 12.87 -6.37 17.78
C PHE A 714 12.80 -5.17 18.75
N LEU A 715 11.58 -4.68 19.00
CA LEU A 715 11.23 -3.56 19.87
C LEU A 715 10.54 -4.08 21.14
N SER A 716 10.74 -3.43 22.28
CA SER A 716 10.00 -3.70 23.52
C SER A 716 8.57 -3.16 23.47
N SER A 717 8.34 -2.03 22.79
CA SER A 717 7.00 -1.51 22.49
C SER A 717 7.00 -0.55 21.28
N TYR A 718 5.89 -0.49 20.55
CA TYR A 718 5.63 0.50 19.51
C TYR A 718 4.12 0.79 19.37
N THR A 719 3.74 1.96 18.86
CA THR A 719 2.35 2.31 18.53
C THR A 719 2.18 2.53 17.04
N ILE A 720 1.26 1.79 16.41
CA ILE A 720 0.76 2.07 15.06
C ILE A 720 -0.38 3.09 15.16
N SER A 721 -0.40 4.07 14.27
CA SER A 721 -1.47 5.07 14.14
C SER A 721 -2.04 5.04 12.72
N ASN A 722 -3.35 4.84 12.57
CA ASN A 722 -3.99 4.69 11.26
C ASN A 722 -4.69 5.99 10.84
N ASN A 723 -4.23 6.63 9.75
CA ASN A 723 -4.75 7.95 9.39
C ASN A 723 -6.16 7.97 8.77
N ALA A 724 -6.71 6.82 8.37
CA ALA A 724 -8.11 6.71 7.96
C ALA A 724 -9.04 6.64 9.17
N LEU A 725 -8.79 5.66 10.05
CA LEU A 725 -9.65 5.34 11.21
C LEU A 725 -9.45 6.28 12.41
N GLY A 726 -8.35 7.03 12.48
CA GLY A 726 -8.01 7.89 13.62
C GLY A 726 -7.56 7.13 14.88
N THR A 727 -7.37 5.82 14.76
CA THR A 727 -7.05 4.88 15.83
C THR A 727 -5.55 4.84 16.16
N ARG A 728 -5.23 4.35 17.36
CA ARG A 728 -3.86 4.06 17.81
C ARG A 728 -3.81 2.69 18.50
N THR A 729 -3.02 1.77 17.97
CA THR A 729 -2.83 0.42 18.52
C THR A 729 -1.42 0.31 19.08
N THR A 730 -1.28 0.06 20.38
CA THR A 730 0.03 -0.08 21.05
C THR A 730 0.38 -1.55 21.21
N PHE A 731 1.52 -1.94 20.66
CA PHE A 731 2.10 -3.27 20.80
C PHE A 731 3.10 -3.26 21.97
N THR A 732 2.99 -4.25 22.85
CA THR A 732 3.81 -4.38 24.08
C THR A 732 4.40 -5.79 24.16
N VAL A 733 5.73 -5.93 24.18
CA VAL A 733 6.39 -7.24 24.32
C VAL A 733 6.60 -7.59 25.79
N ARG A 734 5.62 -8.28 26.38
CA ARG A 734 5.71 -8.73 27.78
C ARG A 734 6.76 -9.82 27.90
N GLY A 735 7.86 -9.48 28.57
CA GLY A 735 9.02 -10.37 28.70
C GLY A 735 10.12 -10.11 27.66
N PHE A 736 10.11 -8.95 26.98
CA PHE A 736 11.19 -8.54 26.06
C PHE A 736 12.60 -8.81 26.63
N ASP A 737 13.49 -9.27 25.77
CA ASP A 737 14.84 -9.69 26.14
C ASP A 737 15.83 -9.19 25.07
N ALA A 738 16.56 -8.13 25.43
CA ALA A 738 17.55 -7.51 24.57
C ALA A 738 18.72 -8.46 24.21
N THR A 739 18.91 -9.58 24.91
CA THR A 739 19.90 -10.60 24.50
C THR A 739 19.47 -11.35 23.23
N THR A 740 18.21 -11.20 22.79
CA THR A 740 17.75 -11.69 21.49
C THR A 740 18.12 -10.80 20.31
N LEU A 741 18.71 -9.61 20.53
CA LEU A 741 19.08 -8.65 19.48
C LEU A 741 20.42 -9.00 18.82
N VAL A 742 20.54 -10.24 18.37
CA VAL A 742 21.69 -10.81 17.67
C VAL A 742 21.24 -11.85 16.63
N SER A 743 22.08 -12.18 15.65
CA SER A 743 21.79 -13.18 14.60
C SER A 743 21.61 -14.61 15.11
N ALA A 744 22.09 -14.92 16.31
CA ALA A 744 21.96 -16.24 16.95
C ALA A 744 21.70 -16.06 18.45
N PRO A 745 20.42 -15.90 18.87
CA PRO A 745 20.07 -15.65 20.27
C PRO A 745 20.60 -16.74 21.24
N PRO A 746 21.09 -16.38 22.44
CA PRO A 746 21.58 -17.35 23.42
C PRO A 746 20.50 -18.34 23.86
N LYS A 747 20.86 -19.62 24.05
CA LYS A 747 19.90 -20.63 24.50
C LYS A 747 19.26 -20.22 25.85
N GLY A 748 17.95 -20.02 25.85
CA GLY A 748 17.16 -19.59 27.01
C GLY A 748 16.79 -18.09 27.03
N SER A 749 17.28 -17.28 26.07
CA SER A 749 16.78 -15.92 25.86
C SER A 749 15.30 -15.92 25.49
N ARG A 750 14.52 -14.95 25.97
CA ARG A 750 13.06 -14.92 25.77
C ARG A 750 12.68 -14.41 24.37
N LEU A 751 12.65 -15.33 23.41
CA LEU A 751 12.38 -15.07 21.99
C LEU A 751 10.98 -15.54 21.57
N PHE A 752 10.51 -16.67 22.07
CA PHE A 752 9.39 -17.40 21.47
C PHE A 752 8.04 -16.83 21.92
N VAL A 753 7.12 -16.62 20.97
CA VAL A 753 5.76 -16.15 21.28
C VAL A 753 5.02 -17.22 22.07
N LYS A 754 4.56 -16.84 23.26
CA LYS A 754 3.89 -17.71 24.23
C LYS A 754 2.37 -17.46 24.25
N ARG A 755 1.96 -16.20 24.18
CA ARG A 755 0.55 -15.77 24.07
C ARG A 755 0.47 -14.45 23.31
N VAL A 756 -0.64 -14.25 22.62
CA VAL A 756 -1.04 -12.97 22.04
C VAL A 756 -2.34 -12.55 22.74
N ILE A 757 -2.41 -11.30 23.18
CA ILE A 757 -3.54 -10.75 23.94
C ILE A 757 -3.93 -9.43 23.29
N VAL A 758 -5.17 -9.28 22.86
CA VAL A 758 -5.68 -8.03 22.26
C VAL A 758 -6.76 -7.47 23.18
N ASN A 759 -6.59 -6.22 23.63
CA ASN A 759 -7.54 -5.52 24.51
C ASN A 759 -7.94 -6.31 25.78
N GLY A 760 -7.03 -7.15 26.29
CA GLY A 760 -7.22 -8.02 27.45
C GLY A 760 -7.63 -9.46 27.11
N GLU A 761 -8.15 -9.72 25.91
CA GLU A 761 -8.58 -11.04 25.45
C GLU A 761 -7.42 -11.84 24.86
N ALA A 762 -7.17 -13.06 25.35
CA ALA A 762 -6.14 -13.93 24.79
C ALA A 762 -6.62 -14.59 23.48
N LYS A 763 -5.89 -14.40 22.39
CA LYS A 763 -6.17 -15.03 21.09
C LYS A 763 -5.86 -16.53 21.14
N GLY A 764 -6.61 -17.31 20.37
CA GLY A 764 -6.41 -18.76 20.23
C GLY A 764 -5.17 -19.11 19.39
N SER A 765 -4.83 -18.27 18.40
CA SER A 765 -3.58 -18.36 17.66
C SER A 765 -2.47 -17.53 18.32
N VAL A 766 -1.23 -18.03 18.22
CA VAL A 766 0.01 -17.25 18.37
C VAL A 766 0.78 -17.09 17.04
N CYS A 767 0.23 -17.59 15.93
CA CYS A 767 0.84 -17.54 14.61
C CYS A 767 0.31 -16.41 13.72
N TRP A 768 -0.90 -15.89 13.96
CA TRP A 768 -1.49 -14.82 13.17
C TRP A 768 -2.40 -13.88 13.99
N ILE A 769 -2.51 -12.63 13.55
CA ILE A 769 -3.39 -11.57 14.07
C ILE A 769 -4.23 -11.01 12.92
N ASP A 770 -5.47 -10.60 13.20
CA ASP A 770 -6.33 -9.97 12.20
C ASP A 770 -6.00 -8.48 12.02
N PHE A 771 -6.12 -7.98 10.79
CA PHE A 771 -5.99 -6.57 10.43
C PHE A 771 -6.80 -5.64 11.34
N GLY A 772 -8.03 -6.01 11.70
CA GLY A 772 -8.89 -5.27 12.61
C GLY A 772 -8.35 -5.18 14.04
N ASP A 773 -7.58 -6.16 14.52
CA ASP A 773 -6.84 -6.05 15.79
C ASP A 773 -5.62 -5.13 15.65
N VAL A 774 -4.96 -5.13 14.48
CA VAL A 774 -3.77 -4.29 14.20
C VAL A 774 -4.14 -2.80 14.08
N VAL A 775 -5.25 -2.46 13.41
CA VAL A 775 -5.67 -1.07 13.17
C VAL A 775 -6.89 -0.59 13.96
N GLY A 776 -7.61 -1.47 14.67
CA GLY A 776 -8.82 -1.10 15.43
C GLY A 776 -8.56 -0.23 16.68
N GLY A 777 -7.31 -0.21 17.16
CA GLY A 777 -6.90 0.57 18.33
C GLY A 777 -6.88 -0.22 19.65
N GLY A 778 -6.22 0.36 20.66
CA GLY A 778 -6.07 -0.22 22.00
C GLY A 778 -4.69 -0.83 22.24
N GLU A 779 -4.62 -2.01 22.85
CA GLU A 779 -3.36 -2.72 23.18
C GLU A 779 -3.31 -4.13 22.59
N VAL A 780 -2.15 -4.49 22.01
CA VAL A 780 -1.75 -5.85 21.65
C VAL A 780 -0.53 -6.25 22.48
N VAL A 781 -0.69 -7.18 23.42
CA VAL A 781 0.43 -7.72 24.21
C VAL A 781 0.92 -9.04 23.63
N ILE A 782 2.18 -9.06 23.21
CA ILE A 782 2.91 -10.26 22.78
C ILE A 782 3.71 -10.74 24.00
N GLU A 783 3.29 -11.83 24.63
CA GLU A 783 4.03 -12.44 25.76
C GLU A 783 5.05 -13.43 25.21
N VAL A 784 6.32 -13.31 25.62
CA VAL A 784 7.43 -14.17 25.13
C VAL A 784 8.10 -14.99 26.23
N ASP A 785 8.58 -16.18 25.88
CA ASP A 785 9.39 -17.05 26.74
C ASP A 785 10.64 -17.60 26.03
N GLY A 786 11.50 -18.31 26.78
CA GLY A 786 12.78 -18.86 26.31
C GLY A 786 12.84 -20.38 26.24
N ASP A 787 11.70 -21.08 26.37
CA ASP A 787 11.65 -22.54 26.36
C ASP A 787 11.30 -23.06 24.95
N ALA A 788 12.34 -23.41 24.21
CA ALA A 788 12.22 -23.89 22.84
C ALA A 788 11.41 -25.20 22.70
N GLU A 789 11.42 -26.09 23.70
CA GLU A 789 10.62 -27.33 23.63
C GLU A 789 9.16 -27.05 23.98
N ALA A 790 8.88 -26.16 24.93
CA ALA A 790 7.52 -25.70 25.21
C ALA A 790 6.93 -24.89 24.02
N ALA A 791 7.73 -24.05 23.35
CA ALA A 791 7.31 -23.31 22.16
C ALA A 791 7.00 -24.26 20.98
N LYS A 792 7.89 -25.21 20.70
CA LYS A 792 7.69 -26.27 19.69
C LYS A 792 6.48 -27.15 19.99
N ALA A 793 6.20 -27.45 21.26
CA ALA A 793 5.01 -28.22 21.67
C ALA A 793 3.72 -27.40 21.59
N ARG A 794 3.79 -26.07 21.78
CA ARG A 794 2.68 -25.13 21.63
C ARG A 794 2.27 -24.93 20.17
N GLY A 795 3.26 -24.88 19.28
CA GLY A 795 3.07 -24.53 17.87
C GLY A 795 2.33 -23.20 17.75
N CYS A 796 1.30 -23.17 16.90
CA CYS A 796 0.43 -22.02 16.71
C CYS A 796 -0.69 -21.87 17.76
N GLY A 797 -0.89 -22.82 18.68
CA GLY A 797 -2.01 -22.84 19.62
C GLY A 797 -2.90 -24.07 19.47
N GLU A 798 -4.05 -24.06 20.14
CA GLU A 798 -5.00 -25.18 20.19
C GLU A 798 -6.30 -24.84 19.42
N GLY A 799 -6.87 -25.84 18.74
CA GLY A 799 -8.18 -25.73 18.08
C GLY A 799 -8.14 -25.44 16.58
N GLN A 800 -9.33 -25.41 15.98
CA GLN A 800 -9.54 -25.07 14.57
C GLN A 800 -9.35 -23.56 14.37
N GLY A 801 -8.51 -23.16 13.41
CA GLY A 801 -8.11 -21.75 13.20
C GLY A 801 -6.84 -21.31 13.94
N ALA A 802 -6.15 -22.20 14.67
CA ALA A 802 -4.87 -21.86 15.29
C ALA A 802 -3.75 -21.62 14.25
N LEU A 803 -3.68 -22.44 13.20
CA LEU A 803 -2.81 -22.20 12.04
C LEU A 803 -3.26 -20.95 11.26
N PRO A 804 -2.35 -20.28 10.52
CA PRO A 804 -2.73 -19.27 9.54
C PRO A 804 -3.60 -19.86 8.42
N ASP A 805 -4.38 -19.00 7.78
CA ASP A 805 -5.41 -19.44 6.85
C ASP A 805 -4.88 -19.96 5.51
N SER A 806 -5.70 -20.77 4.85
CA SER A 806 -5.50 -21.20 3.46
C SER A 806 -6.86 -21.49 2.83
N LEU A 807 -6.95 -21.36 1.51
CA LEU A 807 -8.20 -21.47 0.76
C LEU A 807 -8.93 -22.81 1.01
N GLU A 808 -8.18 -23.90 1.02
CA GLU A 808 -8.66 -25.27 1.22
C GLU A 808 -8.97 -25.66 2.68
N THR A 809 -8.55 -24.86 3.67
CA THR A 809 -8.92 -25.09 5.08
C THR A 809 -10.20 -24.34 5.47
N GLY A 810 -10.76 -23.54 4.56
CA GLY A 810 -11.93 -22.69 4.79
C GLY A 810 -11.59 -21.34 5.44
N GLY A 811 -10.32 -21.09 5.79
CA GLY A 811 -9.90 -19.87 6.48
C GLY A 811 -10.23 -18.57 5.73
N THR A 812 -10.18 -18.61 4.40
CA THR A 812 -10.54 -17.46 3.56
C THR A 812 -12.07 -17.33 3.34
N HIS A 813 -12.89 -17.99 4.17
CA HIS A 813 -14.34 -17.85 4.27
C HIS A 813 -14.77 -17.26 5.62
N HIS A 814 -14.05 -16.24 6.10
CA HIS A 814 -14.70 -15.24 6.94
C HIS A 814 -15.75 -14.48 6.13
N THR A 815 -16.99 -15.03 6.12
CA THR A 815 -18.15 -14.17 6.31
C THR A 815 -17.84 -13.26 7.49
N LEU A 816 -18.07 -11.96 7.33
CA LEU A 816 -17.89 -11.01 8.42
C LEU A 816 -18.64 -11.55 9.66
N SER A 817 -17.91 -11.87 10.73
CA SER A 817 -18.49 -11.80 12.06
C SER A 817 -19.08 -10.40 12.17
N GLU A 818 -20.39 -10.29 12.49
CA GLU A 818 -21.20 -9.08 12.29
C GLU A 818 -20.37 -7.81 12.48
N PRO A 819 -20.31 -6.92 11.47
CA PRO A 819 -19.20 -5.99 11.29
C PRO A 819 -18.89 -5.27 12.59
N ARG A 820 -17.82 -5.72 13.28
CA ARG A 820 -17.28 -5.05 14.47
C ARG A 820 -17.05 -3.62 14.04
N THR A 821 -17.90 -2.73 14.52
CA THR A 821 -17.98 -1.37 14.03
C THR A 821 -16.70 -0.66 14.44
N LEU A 822 -15.73 -0.63 13.53
CA LEU A 822 -14.54 0.21 13.62
C LEU A 822 -15.07 1.59 14.00
N PRO A 823 -14.65 2.18 15.14
CA PRO A 823 -15.43 3.21 15.82
C PRO A 823 -15.38 4.57 15.11
N LEU A 824 -16.08 4.65 13.98
CA LEU A 824 -16.43 5.88 13.29
C LEU A 824 -17.22 6.75 14.25
N THR A 825 -16.74 7.97 14.47
CA THR A 825 -17.43 8.97 15.27
C THR A 825 -18.60 9.58 14.50
N SER A 826 -19.62 8.75 14.23
CA SER A 826 -20.96 9.17 13.85
C SER A 826 -21.92 8.75 14.96
N SER A 827 -22.85 9.64 15.35
CA SER A 827 -23.66 9.45 16.55
C SER A 827 -24.76 8.41 16.34
N ARG A 828 -24.70 7.29 17.08
CA ARG A 828 -25.90 6.49 17.36
C ARG A 828 -26.99 7.40 17.98
N PRO A 829 -28.27 7.27 17.60
CA PRO A 829 -29.35 7.88 18.37
C PRO A 829 -29.42 7.19 19.75
N ALA A 830 -29.36 7.97 20.83
CA ALA A 830 -29.17 7.49 22.21
C ALA A 830 -30.32 6.64 22.82
N MET A 831 -31.27 6.22 21.98
CA MET A 831 -32.33 5.26 22.29
C MET A 831 -31.92 3.82 21.94
N ALA A 832 -31.07 3.63 20.92
CA ALA A 832 -30.68 2.30 20.43
C ALA A 832 -29.73 1.55 21.40
N ASP A 833 -28.99 2.27 22.24
CA ASP A 833 -28.07 1.71 23.26
C ASP A 833 -28.80 1.08 24.47
N GLN A 834 -30.08 0.71 24.34
CA GLN A 834 -30.92 0.13 25.40
C GLN A 834 -31.55 -1.22 25.02
N LEU A 835 -31.29 -1.74 23.81
CA LEU A 835 -31.72 -3.07 23.37
C LEU A 835 -30.58 -4.09 23.52
N SER A 836 -30.91 -5.36 23.78
CA SER A 836 -29.96 -6.47 23.72
C SER A 836 -29.68 -6.91 22.28
N GLU A 837 -28.56 -7.61 22.06
CA GLU A 837 -28.20 -8.16 20.74
C GLU A 837 -29.27 -9.16 20.23
N GLU A 838 -29.89 -9.91 21.14
CA GLU A 838 -31.00 -10.84 20.85
C GLU A 838 -32.25 -10.08 20.36
N GLN A 839 -32.66 -9.02 21.04
CA GLN A 839 -33.78 -8.15 20.62
C GLN A 839 -33.50 -7.44 19.29
N ILE A 840 -32.26 -7.00 19.06
CA ILE A 840 -31.86 -6.40 17.78
C ILE A 840 -31.95 -7.45 16.66
N SER A 841 -31.62 -8.72 16.92
CA SER A 841 -31.81 -9.82 15.97
C SER A 841 -33.29 -10.09 15.68
N GLU A 842 -34.16 -10.16 16.69
CA GLU A 842 -35.61 -10.31 16.51
C GLU A 842 -36.20 -9.17 15.67
N PHE A 843 -35.76 -7.92 15.88
CA PHE A 843 -36.20 -6.79 15.06
C PHE A 843 -35.60 -6.78 13.66
N LYS A 844 -34.43 -7.39 13.44
CA LYS A 844 -33.82 -7.57 12.11
C LYS A 844 -34.59 -8.58 11.27
N GLU A 845 -35.05 -9.67 11.89
CA GLU A 845 -35.99 -10.61 11.27
C GLU A 845 -37.33 -9.92 10.98
N ALA A 846 -37.89 -9.18 11.95
CA ALA A 846 -39.12 -8.41 11.74
C ALA A 846 -39.00 -7.39 10.59
N PHE A 847 -37.90 -6.66 10.49
CA PHE A 847 -37.63 -5.71 9.39
C PHE A 847 -37.69 -6.41 8.02
N SER A 848 -37.10 -7.60 7.89
CA SER A 848 -37.16 -8.42 6.67
C SER A 848 -38.55 -8.99 6.34
N LEU A 849 -39.52 -8.86 7.25
CA LEU A 849 -40.93 -9.12 6.96
C LEU A 849 -41.65 -7.87 6.42
N PHE A 850 -41.09 -6.67 6.56
CA PHE A 850 -41.61 -5.43 5.97
C PHE A 850 -40.95 -5.12 4.62
N ASP A 851 -39.62 -5.04 4.57
CA ASP A 851 -38.85 -4.93 3.32
C ASP A 851 -39.15 -6.14 2.41
N LYS A 852 -39.66 -5.90 1.19
CA LYS A 852 -40.13 -6.96 0.26
C LYS A 852 -39.33 -7.13 -1.01
N ASP A 853 -38.54 -6.15 -1.43
CA ASP A 853 -37.60 -6.32 -2.56
C ASP A 853 -36.12 -6.37 -2.15
N GLY A 854 -35.82 -6.12 -0.86
CA GLY A 854 -34.52 -6.32 -0.24
C GLY A 854 -33.60 -5.10 -0.37
N ASP A 855 -34.14 -3.90 -0.56
CA ASP A 855 -33.34 -2.69 -0.75
C ASP A 855 -32.77 -2.08 0.53
N GLY A 856 -33.23 -2.54 1.71
CA GLY A 856 -32.78 -2.09 3.02
C GLY A 856 -33.62 -0.97 3.62
N THR A 857 -34.73 -0.58 2.99
CA THR A 857 -35.71 0.40 3.49
C THR A 857 -37.12 -0.18 3.51
N ILE A 858 -38.06 0.50 4.19
CA ILE A 858 -39.49 0.17 4.16
C ILE A 858 -40.27 1.34 3.57
N THR A 859 -40.90 1.13 2.41
CA THR A 859 -41.78 2.15 1.79
C THR A 859 -43.21 2.12 2.36
N THR A 860 -43.98 3.20 2.16
CA THR A 860 -45.41 3.26 2.53
C THR A 860 -46.22 2.09 1.96
N LYS A 861 -45.87 1.62 0.75
CA LYS A 861 -46.54 0.50 0.08
C LYS A 861 -46.31 -0.83 0.79
N GLU A 862 -45.12 -1.05 1.32
CA GLU A 862 -44.72 -2.28 1.99
C GLU A 862 -45.26 -2.33 3.40
N LEU A 863 -45.08 -1.24 4.17
CA LEU A 863 -45.72 -1.03 5.47
C LEU A 863 -47.24 -1.27 5.38
N GLY A 864 -47.89 -0.65 4.40
CA GLY A 864 -49.32 -0.86 4.13
C GLY A 864 -49.66 -2.28 3.68
N THR A 865 -48.79 -2.96 2.92
CA THR A 865 -49.02 -4.35 2.50
C THR A 865 -48.97 -5.30 3.69
N VAL A 866 -48.01 -5.13 4.61
CA VAL A 866 -47.93 -5.95 5.83
C VAL A 866 -49.09 -5.62 6.78
N MET A 867 -49.39 -4.35 7.04
CA MET A 867 -50.52 -3.98 7.92
C MET A 867 -51.86 -4.54 7.40
N ARG A 868 -52.08 -4.54 6.07
CA ARG A 868 -53.26 -5.15 5.43
C ARG A 868 -53.26 -6.68 5.49
N SER A 869 -52.09 -7.33 5.50
CA SER A 869 -51.99 -8.78 5.78
C SER A 869 -52.29 -9.14 7.24
N LEU A 870 -51.99 -8.22 8.18
CA LEU A 870 -52.32 -8.32 9.61
C LEU A 870 -53.75 -7.84 9.94
N GLY A 871 -54.61 -7.67 8.93
CA GLY A 871 -56.03 -7.35 9.09
C GLY A 871 -56.38 -5.88 9.35
N GLN A 872 -55.40 -4.97 9.44
CA GLN A 872 -55.65 -3.54 9.57
C GLN A 872 -55.74 -2.86 8.20
N ASN A 873 -56.66 -1.90 8.03
CA ASN A 873 -56.80 -1.14 6.78
C ASN A 873 -56.50 0.35 6.99
N PRO A 874 -55.23 0.73 7.23
CA PRO A 874 -54.83 2.13 7.26
C PRO A 874 -54.95 2.76 5.85
N THR A 875 -55.26 4.05 5.82
CA THR A 875 -55.21 4.87 4.61
C THR A 875 -53.76 5.26 4.27
N GLU A 876 -53.52 5.64 3.01
CA GLU A 876 -52.19 6.13 2.58
C GLU A 876 -51.74 7.40 3.31
N ALA A 877 -52.67 8.18 3.89
CA ALA A 877 -52.33 9.31 4.76
C ALA A 877 -51.79 8.84 6.12
N GLU A 878 -52.48 7.90 6.78
CA GLU A 878 -52.04 7.32 8.05
C GLU A 878 -50.70 6.55 7.88
N LEU A 879 -50.50 5.87 6.75
CA LEU A 879 -49.22 5.22 6.42
C LEU A 879 -48.09 6.24 6.22
N GLN A 880 -48.36 7.37 5.55
CA GLN A 880 -47.34 8.42 5.39
C GLN A 880 -47.02 9.09 6.72
N ASP A 881 -48.02 9.38 7.56
CA ASP A 881 -47.82 9.96 8.89
C ASP A 881 -47.03 9.01 9.82
N MET A 882 -47.25 7.68 9.71
CA MET A 882 -46.45 6.68 10.42
C MET A 882 -44.97 6.66 10.00
N ILE A 883 -44.64 6.91 8.72
CA ILE A 883 -43.25 7.07 8.29
C ILE A 883 -42.70 8.41 8.78
N ASN A 884 -43.44 9.51 8.61
CA ASN A 884 -43.04 10.85 9.03
C ASN A 884 -42.76 10.99 10.54
N GLU A 885 -43.24 10.08 11.39
CA GLU A 885 -42.94 10.05 12.83
C GLU A 885 -41.55 9.47 13.18
N VAL A 886 -40.90 8.77 12.25
CA VAL A 886 -39.65 8.03 12.50
C VAL A 886 -38.54 8.26 11.46
N ASP A 887 -38.91 8.64 10.23
CA ASP A 887 -38.02 9.16 9.18
C ASP A 887 -37.28 10.41 9.69
N ALA A 888 -35.99 10.24 9.99
CA ALA A 888 -35.16 11.21 10.68
C ALA A 888 -34.22 11.99 9.72
N ASP A 889 -33.94 11.47 8.52
CA ASP A 889 -33.19 12.17 7.48
C ASP A 889 -34.08 12.87 6.43
N GLY A 890 -35.36 12.50 6.36
CA GLY A 890 -36.38 13.07 5.47
C GLY A 890 -36.50 12.38 4.10
N ASN A 891 -36.07 11.12 3.98
CA ASN A 891 -36.05 10.39 2.70
C ASN A 891 -37.42 9.84 2.25
N GLY A 892 -38.41 9.72 3.16
CA GLY A 892 -39.76 9.23 2.87
C GLY A 892 -39.95 7.70 2.96
N THR A 893 -38.98 6.98 3.55
CA THR A 893 -39.01 5.55 3.89
C THR A 893 -38.60 5.37 5.36
N ILE A 894 -38.52 4.13 5.85
CA ILE A 894 -37.97 3.81 7.18
C ILE A 894 -36.73 2.92 7.00
N ASP A 895 -35.57 3.35 7.47
CA ASP A 895 -34.35 2.51 7.52
C ASP A 895 -34.32 1.60 8.77
N PHE A 896 -33.33 0.70 8.88
CA PHE A 896 -33.26 -0.22 10.02
C PHE A 896 -33.01 0.49 11.39
N PRO A 897 -32.07 1.45 11.53
CA PRO A 897 -31.98 2.34 12.69
C PRO A 897 -33.28 3.07 13.09
N GLU A 898 -34.06 3.57 12.14
CA GLU A 898 -35.34 4.25 12.35
C GLU A 898 -36.42 3.26 12.78
N PHE A 899 -36.46 2.07 12.17
CA PHE A 899 -37.32 0.97 12.57
C PHE A 899 -37.00 0.47 13.99
N LEU A 900 -35.71 0.35 14.36
CA LEU A 900 -35.31 0.06 15.74
C LEU A 900 -35.78 1.14 16.72
N THR A 901 -35.75 2.42 16.30
CA THR A 901 -36.25 3.54 17.11
C THR A 901 -37.78 3.48 17.28
N MET A 902 -38.52 3.11 16.22
CA MET A 902 -39.97 2.84 16.27
C MET A 902 -40.30 1.68 17.23
N MET A 903 -39.60 0.56 17.10
CA MET A 903 -39.86 -0.65 17.89
C MET A 903 -39.46 -0.48 19.35
N ALA A 904 -38.30 0.13 19.65
CA ALA A 904 -37.88 0.46 21.02
C ALA A 904 -38.85 1.44 21.72
N ARG A 905 -39.52 2.32 20.97
CA ARG A 905 -40.60 3.17 21.49
C ARG A 905 -41.83 2.33 21.83
N LYS A 906 -42.30 1.48 20.92
CA LYS A 906 -43.42 0.55 21.17
C LYS A 906 -43.20 -0.43 22.33
N MET A 907 -41.98 -0.94 22.51
CA MET A 907 -41.63 -1.82 23.65
C MET A 907 -41.84 -1.17 25.02
N ARG A 908 -41.81 0.17 25.11
CA ARG A 908 -42.07 0.89 26.37
C ARG A 908 -43.54 1.17 26.63
N ASP A 909 -44.39 1.11 25.59
CA ASP A 909 -45.83 1.35 25.70
C ASP A 909 -46.61 0.03 25.94
N THR A 910 -45.98 -1.13 25.70
CA THR A 910 -46.62 -2.48 25.80
C THR A 910 -46.76 -3.02 27.22
N ASP A 911 -46.08 -2.43 28.22
CA ASP A 911 -46.22 -2.77 29.65
C ASP A 911 -47.51 -2.15 30.27
N SER A 912 -48.63 -2.17 29.54
CA SER A 912 -49.91 -1.64 30.01
C SER A 912 -50.93 -2.73 30.36
N GLU A 913 -51.50 -2.63 31.55
CA GLU A 913 -52.55 -3.54 32.06
C GLU A 913 -53.81 -3.54 31.19
N GLU A 914 -53.98 -2.54 30.32
CA GLU A 914 -55.08 -2.42 29.36
C GLU A 914 -54.85 -3.28 28.11
N GLU A 915 -53.65 -3.29 27.52
CA GLU A 915 -53.38 -4.10 26.32
C GLU A 915 -53.45 -5.60 26.60
N ILE A 916 -53.00 -6.06 27.78
CA ILE A 916 -53.12 -7.49 28.16
C ILE A 916 -54.59 -7.87 28.38
N LYS A 917 -55.47 -6.94 28.80
CA LYS A 917 -56.93 -7.17 28.88
C LYS A 917 -57.59 -7.20 27.51
N GLU A 918 -57.19 -6.35 26.57
CA GLU A 918 -57.70 -6.44 25.20
C GLU A 918 -57.21 -7.72 24.51
N ALA A 919 -55.95 -8.13 24.72
CA ALA A 919 -55.45 -9.42 24.26
C ALA A 919 -56.28 -10.60 24.83
N PHE A 920 -56.58 -10.60 26.12
CA PHE A 920 -57.44 -11.64 26.72
C PHE A 920 -58.84 -11.69 26.07
N LYS A 921 -59.49 -10.54 25.84
CA LYS A 921 -60.77 -10.43 25.12
C LYS A 921 -60.70 -10.82 23.63
N VAL A 922 -59.51 -10.91 23.04
CA VAL A 922 -59.35 -11.49 21.70
C VAL A 922 -59.44 -13.01 21.75
N PHE A 923 -59.09 -13.65 22.87
CA PHE A 923 -59.24 -15.10 23.05
C PHE A 923 -60.57 -15.51 23.68
N ASP A 924 -60.99 -14.90 24.79
CA ASP A 924 -62.32 -15.08 25.41
C ASP A 924 -63.39 -14.48 24.47
N LYS A 925 -64.13 -15.34 23.75
CA LYS A 925 -65.08 -14.93 22.69
C LYS A 925 -66.51 -14.87 23.14
N ASP A 926 -66.91 -15.64 24.15
CA ASP A 926 -68.26 -15.53 24.73
C ASP A 926 -68.34 -14.57 25.93
N GLY A 927 -67.19 -14.14 26.47
CA GLY A 927 -67.05 -13.16 27.54
C GLY A 927 -67.19 -13.76 28.94
N ASN A 928 -66.89 -15.05 29.11
CA ASN A 928 -67.08 -15.76 30.39
C ASN A 928 -65.95 -15.53 31.42
N GLY A 929 -64.79 -15.00 31.00
CA GLY A 929 -63.62 -14.76 31.85
C GLY A 929 -62.54 -15.84 31.81
N TYR A 930 -62.68 -16.85 30.93
CA TYR A 930 -61.77 -17.98 30.74
C TYR A 930 -61.62 -18.25 29.23
N ILE A 931 -60.46 -18.75 28.81
CA ILE A 931 -60.19 -19.15 27.42
C ILE A 931 -60.29 -20.67 27.31
N SER A 932 -61.24 -21.17 26.52
CA SER A 932 -61.41 -22.60 26.27
C SER A 932 -60.53 -23.13 25.12
N ALA A 933 -60.32 -24.46 25.08
CA ALA A 933 -59.61 -25.14 23.98
C ALA A 933 -60.22 -24.85 22.59
N ALA A 934 -61.54 -24.63 22.52
CA ALA A 934 -62.23 -24.32 21.28
C ALA A 934 -61.89 -22.89 20.79
N GLU A 935 -61.77 -21.94 21.71
CA GLU A 935 -61.47 -20.54 21.41
C GLU A 935 -59.99 -20.33 21.10
N LEU A 936 -59.09 -20.93 21.88
CA LEU A 936 -57.64 -20.92 21.61
C LEU A 936 -57.36 -21.48 20.21
N ARG A 937 -57.96 -22.64 19.87
CA ARG A 937 -57.88 -23.23 18.51
C ARG A 937 -58.45 -22.29 17.45
N HIS A 938 -59.58 -21.64 17.72
CA HIS A 938 -60.22 -20.74 16.75
C HIS A 938 -59.35 -19.51 16.44
N VAL A 939 -58.77 -18.88 17.46
CA VAL A 939 -57.88 -17.72 17.27
C VAL A 939 -56.60 -18.11 16.56
N MET A 940 -55.92 -19.17 16.99
CA MET A 940 -54.69 -19.64 16.33
C MET A 940 -54.93 -20.00 14.85
N THR A 941 -56.05 -20.68 14.54
CA THR A 941 -56.43 -21.00 13.15
C THR A 941 -56.66 -19.74 12.30
N ASN A 942 -57.21 -18.66 12.88
CA ASN A 942 -57.40 -17.38 12.19
C ASN A 942 -56.08 -16.60 11.99
N LEU A 943 -55.07 -16.83 12.85
CA LEU A 943 -53.71 -16.29 12.72
C LEU A 943 -52.84 -17.08 11.72
N GLY A 944 -53.35 -18.19 11.18
CA GLY A 944 -52.69 -19.03 10.17
C GLY A 944 -52.14 -20.36 10.71
N GLU A 945 -52.01 -20.49 12.03
CA GLU A 945 -51.49 -21.66 12.72
C GLU A 945 -52.53 -22.77 12.85
N LYS A 946 -52.29 -23.93 12.22
CA LYS A 946 -53.21 -25.08 12.23
C LYS A 946 -52.82 -26.15 13.24
N LEU A 947 -53.02 -25.83 14.51
CA LEU A 947 -52.78 -26.74 15.63
C LEU A 947 -53.77 -27.91 15.64
N SER A 948 -53.25 -29.13 15.80
CA SER A 948 -54.00 -30.36 16.01
C SER A 948 -54.73 -30.37 17.34
N ASP A 949 -55.65 -31.34 17.54
CA ASP A 949 -56.39 -31.47 18.79
C ASP A 949 -55.44 -31.58 19.99
N THR A 950 -54.46 -32.47 19.87
CA THR A 950 -53.39 -32.70 20.86
C THR A 950 -52.54 -31.48 21.19
N GLU A 951 -52.13 -30.66 20.20
CA GLU A 951 -51.24 -29.53 20.47
C GLU A 951 -51.93 -28.43 21.30
N VAL A 952 -53.22 -28.19 21.07
CA VAL A 952 -54.01 -27.24 21.89
C VAL A 952 -54.28 -27.79 23.29
N ASP A 953 -54.52 -29.09 23.42
CA ASP A 953 -54.70 -29.73 24.74
C ASP A 953 -53.39 -29.68 25.56
N GLU A 954 -52.22 -29.77 24.92
CA GLU A 954 -50.92 -29.58 25.60
C GLU A 954 -50.65 -28.11 25.94
N MET A 955 -51.00 -27.14 25.06
CA MET A 955 -50.88 -25.70 25.36
C MET A 955 -51.73 -25.28 26.56
N ILE A 956 -52.98 -25.76 26.69
CA ILE A 956 -53.79 -25.46 27.88
C ILE A 956 -53.17 -26.10 29.12
N ARG A 957 -52.75 -27.36 29.05
CA ARG A 957 -52.11 -28.07 30.18
C ARG A 957 -50.83 -27.38 30.70
N GLU A 958 -50.18 -26.53 29.92
CA GLU A 958 -49.00 -25.77 30.33
C GLU A 958 -49.31 -24.38 30.91
N ALA A 959 -50.52 -23.85 30.67
CA ALA A 959 -50.99 -22.56 31.18
C ALA A 959 -52.03 -22.66 32.31
N ASP A 960 -52.85 -23.71 32.32
CA ASP A 960 -53.81 -24.09 33.37
C ASP A 960 -53.06 -24.54 34.63
N VAL A 961 -53.13 -23.75 35.70
CA VAL A 961 -52.39 -23.96 36.96
C VAL A 961 -53.27 -24.57 38.05
N ASP A 962 -54.59 -24.35 38.01
CA ASP A 962 -55.52 -24.91 39.01
C ASP A 962 -56.23 -26.22 38.56
N GLY A 963 -56.21 -26.54 37.27
CA GLY A 963 -56.61 -27.80 36.66
C GLY A 963 -58.05 -27.88 36.19
N ASP A 964 -58.69 -26.74 35.86
CA ASP A 964 -60.10 -26.69 35.42
C ASP A 964 -60.31 -27.03 33.93
N GLY A 965 -59.23 -27.03 33.12
CA GLY A 965 -59.25 -27.33 31.69
C GLY A 965 -59.40 -26.10 30.77
N GLN A 966 -59.26 -24.89 31.32
CA GLN A 966 -59.32 -23.61 30.62
C GLN A 966 -58.17 -22.70 31.12
N ILE A 967 -58.01 -21.51 30.55
CA ILE A 967 -57.01 -20.53 31.01
C ILE A 967 -57.73 -19.28 31.53
N ASN A 968 -57.60 -18.97 32.82
CA ASN A 968 -58.17 -17.74 33.40
C ASN A 968 -57.27 -16.51 33.18
N TYR A 969 -57.76 -15.30 33.48
CA TYR A 969 -57.00 -14.06 33.24
C TYR A 969 -55.64 -14.01 33.95
N ASP A 970 -55.54 -14.43 35.22
CA ASP A 970 -54.28 -14.41 35.97
C ASP A 970 -53.27 -15.46 35.48
N GLU A 971 -53.75 -16.52 34.83
CA GLU A 971 -52.93 -17.54 34.16
C GLU A 971 -52.45 -17.08 32.80
N PHE A 972 -53.34 -16.48 32.00
CA PHE A 972 -52.97 -15.87 30.71
C PHE A 972 -51.96 -14.75 30.90
N VAL A 973 -52.12 -13.90 31.93
CA VAL A 973 -51.14 -12.87 32.31
C VAL A 973 -49.79 -13.51 32.67
N LYS A 974 -49.76 -14.60 33.46
CA LYS A 974 -48.50 -15.30 33.76
C LYS A 974 -47.86 -15.89 32.50
N MET A 975 -48.63 -16.55 31.66
CA MET A 975 -48.17 -17.14 30.39
C MET A 975 -47.52 -16.07 29.51
N MET A 976 -48.16 -14.90 29.37
CA MET A 976 -47.65 -13.76 28.59
C MET A 976 -46.43 -13.05 29.22
N LEU A 977 -46.26 -13.13 30.55
CA LEU A 977 -45.16 -12.49 31.29
C LEU A 977 -44.03 -13.46 31.71
N SER A 978 -44.06 -14.72 31.25
CA SER A 978 -43.10 -15.76 31.68
C SER A 978 -41.95 -16.01 30.68
N LYS A 979 -41.05 -15.02 30.55
CA LYS A 979 -39.70 -15.19 30.00
C LYS A 979 -38.66 -14.50 30.89
#